data_AF-A0A9J6P925-F1
#
_entry.id   AF-A0A9J6P925-F1
#
_cell.length_a   1.000
_cell.length_b   1.000
_cell.length_c   1.000
_cell.angle_alpha   90.00
_cell.angle_beta   90.00
_cell.angle_gamma   90.00
#
_symmetry.space_group_name_H-M   'P 1'
#
loop_
_entity.id
_entity.type
_entity.pdbx_description
1 polymer ?
#
loop_
_entity_poly.entity_id
_entity_poly.type
_entity_poly.pdbx_seq_one_letter_code
_entity_poly.pdbx_strand_id
1 'polypeptide(L)'
;MLKKFVAFITAATLLFSTSVSAKDVNENIKKAFIDAPNVVENKDWDGETFKAKPLIVLMNFKDYKYTDLDEKESWTINERKGEEFTPELYEKMFFGENVYTAADGNEYVTVNKYFLEESGGSYSFDGEIFGWYEAQNGYEFYGANTDPYGTDQQNAAELVKEALTAVSNDHNIDLSEFDVEDKYDYDSDGNYLEPDGIIDSIIVIHAGRGEEWDNALGENAIWPFRHKFIDFGEFKCYEFKDHNDKEWKANDFAVFEQDLPLDLFIHEYGHILGLPDLYGSEPPVEYWSVMGGSYTGKIRGTMPNGYGAYCRNYLQKEFESKGMERNWENLKTISLEEINENGLDFELDQASLRGENHNTIKIELPKREYERVSPYEGENLFFSGKGDYLNNNMIAEVDLSNVNNALLTFKTWYDIDPEFDYASVQVREKGTEKWNSVKGNITTDVNPNDETPDDPTDRNPGFGITYDSGNEWVDAEFDLSMYSGKTVEFKFNWWTDTNTPEEGIYIDNIKILSGEEVIFEDNAEEESKFVLNGFIKSNGKEYATHYYLLEWRNGNNGLTDQGLNYGWKGIQYDPGLVIWYINEKWTDAYGRPDQYTKGHPGEAFAAVVDADQSPVVYKYDSGKGGADYSKFQMHDAAFSLNEHSQFFFRGDKYKYISVDNNTIMNPAFDDSMDYSNKEKESLGVKLSNYGLNIFVTDESKDRSTAKIHIAKKGDNQLEVQKMEEEYIKDIVVKGDKISVQAHEAIDSMEIVYKLSGDEDELTNLVNMKKEGNRFEGNIDFIDGLNNGKYEISFIQIKDGEGNTKGIYNSSLNNGFGVDLSNGNISTLFGFNDLKIEEKNNSYTFKIDSYNRTAYTQKLSIVIGKEFENGDIKYDTKSFNIKSFGEFKDNIKVEKNDQVKSIRIFILDKDMNILKDINS
;
A
#
# COMPACT_ATOMS: atom_id res chain seq x y z
N MET A 1 38.60 30.48 48.98
CA MET A 1 39.18 30.34 47.63
C MET A 1 38.55 29.13 46.92
N LEU A 2 37.23 29.11 46.92
CA LEU A 2 36.24 28.24 46.26
C LEU A 2 34.93 28.97 46.62
N LYS A 3 34.04 29.25 45.65
CA LYS A 3 32.95 30.27 45.69
C LYS A 3 33.27 31.66 45.11
N LYS A 4 33.97 31.74 43.97
CA LYS A 4 33.93 32.88 43.01
C LYS A 4 34.36 32.46 41.58
N PHE A 5 33.92 31.29 41.09
CA PHE A 5 34.32 30.78 39.78
C PHE A 5 33.16 30.21 38.93
N VAL A 6 31.92 30.63 39.18
CA VAL A 6 30.72 30.17 38.43
C VAL A 6 29.93 31.37 37.88
N ALA A 7 30.59 32.31 37.21
CA ALA A 7 29.87 33.44 36.60
C ALA A 7 30.55 34.06 35.37
N PHE A 8 31.43 33.34 34.67
CA PHE A 8 32.18 33.96 33.55
C PHE A 8 32.45 33.08 32.32
N ILE A 9 31.72 31.97 32.13
CA ILE A 9 31.79 31.18 30.89
C ILE A 9 30.36 30.93 30.40
N THR A 10 29.70 32.00 29.96
CA THR A 10 28.44 31.96 29.19
C THR A 10 28.29 33.28 28.42
N ALA A 11 29.32 33.68 27.67
CA ALA A 11 29.26 34.86 26.80
C ALA A 11 30.47 34.91 25.85
N ALA A 12 30.70 33.87 25.05
CA ALA A 12 31.73 33.92 24.00
C ALA A 12 31.52 32.89 22.87
N THR A 13 30.30 32.78 22.32
CA THR A 13 30.05 32.09 21.02
C THR A 13 28.75 32.58 20.37
N LEU A 14 28.48 33.88 20.43
CA LEU A 14 27.35 34.52 19.74
C LEU A 14 27.81 35.88 19.19
N LEU A 15 28.72 35.83 18.22
CA LEU A 15 29.13 37.00 17.44
C LEU A 15 29.33 36.59 15.98
N PHE A 16 28.24 36.15 15.36
CA PHE A 16 27.89 36.44 13.97
C PHE A 16 26.36 36.34 13.85
N SER A 17 25.62 37.17 14.59
CA SER A 17 24.22 37.45 14.27
C SER A 17 24.15 38.77 13.53
N THR A 18 23.62 38.69 12.32
CA THR A 18 23.13 39.84 11.56
C THR A 18 22.15 40.62 12.43
N SER A 19 22.34 41.93 12.54
CA SER A 19 21.43 42.80 13.26
C SER A 19 20.12 42.94 12.48
N VAL A 20 19.18 42.01 12.66
CA VAL A 20 17.80 42.16 12.21
C VAL A 20 17.12 43.17 13.13
N SER A 21 16.53 44.24 12.59
CA SER A 21 15.91 45.27 13.41
C SER A 21 14.59 44.75 14.00
N ALA A 22 14.21 45.23 15.19
CA ALA A 22 12.93 44.90 15.81
C ALA A 22 11.70 45.29 14.96
N LYS A 23 11.90 46.07 13.89
CA LYS A 23 10.87 46.43 12.91
C LYS A 23 10.69 45.34 11.85
N ASP A 24 11.79 44.70 11.44
CA ASP A 24 11.78 43.57 10.50
C ASP A 24 11.22 42.31 11.18
N VAL A 25 11.53 42.11 12.46
CA VAL A 25 10.91 41.04 13.28
C VAL A 25 9.39 41.23 13.39
N ASN A 26 8.90 42.47 13.52
CA ASN A 26 7.46 42.77 13.62
C ASN A 26 6.73 42.73 12.27
N GLU A 27 7.42 42.96 11.14
CA GLU A 27 6.86 42.76 9.80
C GLU A 27 6.87 41.28 9.37
N ASN A 28 7.86 40.48 9.79
CA ASN A 28 7.90 39.04 9.53
C ASN A 28 6.84 38.27 10.34
N ILE A 29 6.60 38.63 11.62
CA ILE A 29 5.51 38.06 12.43
C ILE A 29 4.12 38.29 11.80
N LYS A 30 3.96 39.29 10.92
CA LYS A 30 2.70 39.56 10.21
C LYS A 30 2.49 38.73 8.94
N LYS A 31 3.51 37.99 8.48
CA LYS A 31 3.51 37.32 7.17
C LYS A 31 3.57 35.80 7.22
N ALA A 32 3.94 35.22 8.37
CA ALA A 32 3.92 33.77 8.57
C ALA A 32 2.67 33.33 9.35
N PHE A 33 2.24 32.09 9.18
CA PHE A 33 1.28 31.48 10.10
C PHE A 33 1.90 31.33 11.49
N ILE A 34 1.09 31.54 12.53
CA ILE A 34 1.56 31.56 13.93
C ILE A 34 2.07 30.19 14.38
N ASP A 35 1.53 29.14 13.77
CA ASP A 35 1.66 27.73 14.12
C ASP A 35 2.22 26.88 12.97
N ALA A 36 2.84 27.50 11.96
CA ALA A 36 3.43 26.78 10.83
C ALA A 36 4.43 25.70 11.30
N PRO A 37 4.46 24.51 10.65
CA PRO A 37 5.49 23.53 10.90
C PRO A 37 6.86 24.10 10.51
N ASN A 38 7.88 23.80 11.32
CA ASN A 38 9.25 24.19 11.01
C ASN A 38 9.81 23.33 9.87
N VAL A 39 10.75 23.86 9.11
CA VAL A 39 11.61 23.07 8.22
C VAL A 39 12.41 22.07 9.06
N VAL A 40 12.57 20.83 8.58
CA VAL A 40 13.36 19.81 9.29
C VAL A 40 14.79 20.30 9.50
N GLU A 41 15.25 20.22 10.74
CA GLU A 41 16.66 20.35 11.08
C GLU A 41 17.19 18.95 11.43
N ASN A 42 18.09 18.42 10.60
CA ASN A 42 18.69 17.11 10.85
C ASN A 42 19.41 17.09 12.20
N LYS A 43 19.11 16.07 12.98
CA LYS A 43 19.77 15.75 14.24
C LYS A 43 20.84 14.70 13.99
N ASP A 44 22.04 14.97 14.48
CA ASP A 44 23.11 13.99 14.45
C ASP A 44 22.77 12.76 15.31
N TRP A 45 23.14 11.58 14.83
CA TRP A 45 23.12 10.35 15.60
C TRP A 45 24.13 10.43 16.75
N ASP A 46 23.69 10.15 17.97
CA ASP A 46 24.53 10.16 19.18
C ASP A 46 24.93 8.76 19.66
N GLY A 47 24.32 7.70 19.10
CA GLY A 47 24.72 6.31 19.32
C GLY A 47 25.90 5.86 18.45
N GLU A 48 26.19 4.56 18.49
CA GLU A 48 27.25 3.96 17.67
C GLU A 48 26.76 3.75 16.23
N THR A 49 27.55 4.20 15.26
CA THR A 49 27.32 3.90 13.85
C THR A 49 27.95 2.55 13.52
N PHE A 50 27.13 1.59 13.11
CA PHE A 50 27.65 0.33 12.58
C PHE A 50 28.28 0.54 11.21
N LYS A 51 29.41 -0.13 10.99
CA LYS A 51 30.19 -0.05 9.76
C LYS A 51 30.17 -1.41 9.09
N ALA A 52 29.32 -1.55 8.07
CA ALA A 52 29.33 -2.71 7.23
C ALA A 52 30.63 -2.74 6.42
N LYS A 53 31.29 -3.89 6.37
CA LYS A 53 32.54 -4.08 5.64
C LYS A 53 32.39 -5.13 4.55
N PRO A 54 31.66 -4.83 3.46
CA PRO A 54 31.53 -5.77 2.35
C PRO A 54 32.89 -5.98 1.66
N LEU A 55 33.20 -7.24 1.36
CA LEU A 55 34.31 -7.62 0.49
C LEU A 55 33.84 -7.54 -0.97
N ILE A 56 34.32 -6.55 -1.73
CA ILE A 56 33.93 -6.36 -3.13
C ILE A 56 35.05 -6.83 -4.07
N VAL A 57 34.71 -7.73 -5.00
CA VAL A 57 35.69 -8.35 -5.92
C VAL A 57 35.27 -8.19 -7.37
N LEU A 58 36.14 -7.57 -8.16
CA LEU A 58 35.94 -7.34 -9.59
C LEU A 58 36.52 -8.52 -10.40
N MET A 59 35.71 -9.14 -11.27
CA MET A 59 36.06 -10.38 -11.99
C MET A 59 35.92 -10.25 -13.51
N ASN A 60 37.02 -10.39 -14.25
CA ASN A 60 36.98 -10.62 -15.68
C ASN A 60 36.64 -12.07 -15.98
N PHE A 61 35.94 -12.32 -17.08
CA PHE A 61 35.89 -13.63 -17.69
C PHE A 61 37.12 -13.84 -18.57
N LYS A 62 37.48 -15.10 -18.83
CA LYS A 62 38.65 -15.43 -19.67
C LYS A 62 38.56 -14.88 -21.09
N ASP A 63 37.36 -14.76 -21.62
CA ASP A 63 37.04 -14.33 -22.99
C ASP A 63 36.27 -13.00 -23.04
N TYR A 64 36.06 -12.34 -21.90
CA TYR A 64 35.47 -11.01 -21.82
C TYR A 64 36.09 -10.22 -20.65
N LYS A 65 36.82 -9.16 -20.99
CA LYS A 65 37.40 -8.24 -20.01
C LYS A 65 36.57 -6.98 -19.86
N TYR A 66 36.67 -6.32 -18.71
CA TYR A 66 35.93 -5.10 -18.42
C TYR A 66 36.21 -3.96 -19.41
N THR A 67 37.42 -3.95 -20.01
CA THR A 67 37.81 -3.01 -21.07
C THR A 67 37.15 -3.29 -22.43
N ASP A 68 36.58 -4.48 -22.63
CA ASP A 68 35.97 -4.88 -23.90
C ASP A 68 34.52 -4.35 -24.04
N LEU A 69 33.99 -3.71 -22.98
CA LEU A 69 32.60 -3.26 -22.90
C LEU A 69 32.17 -2.45 -24.14
N ASP A 70 32.95 -1.42 -24.51
CA ASP A 70 32.62 -0.54 -25.64
C ASP A 70 32.72 -1.22 -27.02
N GLU A 71 33.48 -2.31 -27.11
CA GLU A 71 33.62 -3.06 -28.37
C GLU A 71 32.49 -4.07 -28.55
N LYS A 72 31.95 -4.59 -27.45
CA LYS A 72 30.97 -5.68 -27.44
C LYS A 72 29.54 -5.18 -27.24
N GLU A 73 29.34 -4.16 -26.41
CA GLU A 73 28.04 -3.58 -26.12
C GLU A 73 27.70 -2.43 -27.07
N SER A 74 26.41 -2.32 -27.41
CA SER A 74 25.92 -1.22 -28.26
C SER A 74 25.50 0.02 -27.48
N TRP A 75 25.36 -0.10 -26.15
CA TRP A 75 25.01 0.96 -25.22
C TRP A 75 25.39 0.57 -23.78
N THR A 76 25.51 1.55 -22.89
CA THR A 76 25.77 1.37 -21.45
C THR A 76 24.76 2.15 -20.61
N ILE A 77 24.51 1.68 -19.38
CA ILE A 77 23.56 2.21 -18.42
C ILE A 77 24.15 3.45 -17.74
N ASN A 78 25.40 3.35 -17.26
CA ASN A 78 26.10 4.45 -16.61
C ASN A 78 26.74 5.45 -17.59
N GLU A 79 26.56 5.25 -18.90
CA GLU A 79 27.14 6.08 -19.97
C GLU A 79 28.68 6.18 -19.91
N ARG A 80 29.34 5.20 -19.27
CA ARG A 80 30.80 5.11 -19.13
C ARG A 80 31.38 4.11 -20.11
N LYS A 81 32.67 4.31 -20.40
CA LYS A 81 33.49 3.36 -21.12
C LYS A 81 34.00 2.25 -20.21
N GLY A 82 34.30 1.10 -20.80
CA GLY A 82 34.85 -0.06 -20.09
C GLY A 82 36.10 0.29 -19.27
N GLU A 83 37.04 1.04 -19.86
CA GLU A 83 38.29 1.45 -19.20
C GLU A 83 38.12 2.35 -17.95
N GLU A 84 36.94 2.96 -17.77
CA GLU A 84 36.65 3.83 -16.62
C GLU A 84 36.23 3.06 -15.37
N PHE A 85 35.77 1.80 -15.51
CA PHE A 85 35.33 0.93 -14.41
C PHE A 85 36.52 0.35 -13.62
N THR A 86 37.30 1.25 -13.03
CA THR A 86 38.45 0.94 -12.19
C THR A 86 38.02 0.72 -10.73
N PRO A 87 38.81 0.00 -9.91
CA PRO A 87 38.59 -0.07 -8.46
C PRO A 87 38.35 1.30 -7.82
N GLU A 88 39.13 2.33 -8.21
CA GLU A 88 39.00 3.70 -7.70
C GLU A 88 37.64 4.35 -8.03
N LEU A 89 37.03 3.99 -9.17
CA LEU A 89 35.67 4.46 -9.49
C LEU A 89 34.66 3.84 -8.52
N TYR A 90 34.71 2.52 -8.34
CA TYR A 90 33.81 1.83 -7.43
C TYR A 90 34.02 2.29 -5.97
N GLU A 91 35.26 2.56 -5.55
CA GLU A 91 35.55 3.11 -4.21
C GLU A 91 34.82 4.45 -4.01
N LYS A 92 34.83 5.32 -5.02
CA LYS A 92 34.10 6.61 -4.97
C LYS A 92 32.59 6.41 -4.96
N MET A 93 32.07 5.47 -5.73
CA MET A 93 30.63 5.18 -5.81
C MET A 93 30.10 4.57 -4.50
N PHE A 94 30.86 3.68 -3.89
CA PHE A 94 30.43 2.91 -2.71
C PHE A 94 30.78 3.60 -1.40
N PHE A 95 32.02 4.05 -1.24
CA PHE A 95 32.59 4.49 0.05
C PHE A 95 32.90 5.99 0.09
N GLY A 96 32.56 6.75 -0.96
CA GLY A 96 32.64 8.20 -0.92
C GLY A 96 31.79 8.80 0.21
N GLU A 97 32.17 9.97 0.71
CA GLU A 97 31.54 10.56 1.91
C GLU A 97 30.07 10.96 1.67
N ASN A 98 29.79 11.58 0.52
CA ASN A 98 28.46 12.10 0.20
C ASN A 98 28.03 11.73 -1.22
N VAL A 99 28.77 12.20 -2.21
CA VAL A 99 28.42 12.10 -3.63
C VAL A 99 29.62 11.65 -4.48
N TYR A 100 29.34 11.08 -5.65
CA TYR A 100 30.31 10.81 -6.71
C TYR A 100 29.89 11.51 -8.01
N THR A 101 30.86 11.82 -8.87
CA THR A 101 30.59 12.42 -10.19
C THR A 101 30.30 11.32 -11.22
N ALA A 102 29.09 11.30 -11.80
CA ALA A 102 28.71 10.37 -12.86
C ALA A 102 29.20 10.82 -14.25
N ALA A 103 28.90 10.03 -15.29
CA ALA A 103 29.38 10.28 -16.66
C ALA A 103 28.83 11.59 -17.28
N ASP A 104 27.65 12.03 -16.86
CA ASP A 104 27.05 13.31 -17.26
C ASP A 104 27.69 14.54 -16.60
N GLY A 105 28.64 14.33 -15.67
CA GLY A 105 29.33 15.37 -14.91
C GLY A 105 28.55 15.90 -13.69
N ASN A 106 27.37 15.35 -13.38
CA ASN A 106 26.60 15.70 -12.20
C ASN A 106 27.02 14.84 -10.99
N GLU A 107 26.70 15.34 -9.79
CA GLU A 107 26.95 14.65 -8.53
C GLU A 107 25.72 13.84 -8.10
N TYR A 108 25.93 12.59 -7.72
CA TYR A 108 24.90 11.65 -7.28
C TYR A 108 25.31 10.98 -5.97
N VAL A 109 24.34 10.53 -5.19
CA VAL A 109 24.56 9.93 -3.87
C VAL A 109 25.43 8.67 -3.95
N THR A 110 26.31 8.49 -2.98
CA THR A 110 27.10 7.26 -2.82
C THR A 110 26.32 6.22 -2.02
N VAL A 111 26.71 4.95 -2.11
CA VAL A 111 26.10 3.88 -1.28
C VAL A 111 26.22 4.19 0.21
N ASN A 112 27.43 4.54 0.68
CA ASN A 112 27.66 4.90 2.07
C ASN A 112 26.75 6.04 2.53
N LYS A 113 26.64 7.12 1.74
CA LYS A 113 25.77 8.24 2.09
C LYS A 113 24.28 7.87 2.07
N TYR A 114 23.85 7.04 1.13
CA TYR A 114 22.47 6.54 1.10
C TYR A 114 22.13 5.82 2.40
N PHE A 115 22.96 4.86 2.83
CA PHE A 115 22.73 4.11 4.05
C PHE A 115 22.85 4.96 5.32
N LEU A 116 23.80 5.91 5.36
CA LEU A 116 23.89 6.88 6.46
C LEU A 116 22.63 7.71 6.59
N GLU A 117 22.03 8.14 5.48
CA GLU A 117 20.82 8.96 5.50
C GLU A 117 19.57 8.12 5.83
N GLU A 118 19.40 6.97 5.17
CA GLU A 118 18.25 6.09 5.37
C GLU A 118 18.19 5.48 6.79
N SER A 119 19.35 5.23 7.40
CA SER A 119 19.49 4.72 8.76
C SER A 119 19.59 5.81 9.84
N GLY A 120 19.46 7.08 9.44
CA GLY A 120 19.57 8.19 10.37
C GLY A 120 20.91 8.29 11.11
N GLY A 121 22.00 7.93 10.42
CA GLY A 121 23.38 7.96 10.90
C GLY A 121 23.83 6.69 11.63
N SER A 122 22.95 5.70 11.80
CA SER A 122 23.26 4.50 12.60
C SER A 122 23.91 3.35 11.83
N TYR A 123 23.93 3.41 10.50
CA TYR A 123 24.51 2.40 9.60
C TYR A 123 25.31 3.07 8.48
N SER A 124 26.49 2.54 8.17
CA SER A 124 27.41 3.08 7.17
C SER A 124 28.16 1.96 6.45
N PHE A 125 28.83 2.29 5.34
CA PHE A 125 29.63 1.36 4.54
C PHE A 125 31.10 1.76 4.57
N ASP A 126 31.97 0.78 4.85
CA ASP A 126 33.42 0.97 5.00
C ASP A 126 34.17 -0.30 4.55
N GLY A 127 33.81 -0.82 3.37
CA GLY A 127 34.43 -2.01 2.78
C GLY A 127 35.63 -1.69 1.88
N GLU A 128 36.08 -2.68 1.11
CA GLU A 128 37.19 -2.52 0.16
C GLU A 128 36.90 -3.23 -1.17
N ILE A 129 37.55 -2.76 -2.24
CA ILE A 129 37.38 -3.26 -3.61
C ILE A 129 38.70 -3.82 -4.14
N PHE A 130 38.66 -5.05 -4.65
CA PHE A 130 39.81 -5.75 -5.19
C PHE A 130 39.61 -6.22 -6.63
N GLY A 131 40.72 -6.34 -7.37
CA GLY A 131 40.73 -6.77 -8.76
C GLY A 131 41.02 -5.62 -9.75
N TRP A 132 40.74 -5.77 -11.04
CA TRP A 132 40.10 -6.92 -11.69
C TRP A 132 40.96 -8.19 -11.69
N TYR A 133 40.44 -9.29 -11.14
CA TYR A 133 41.01 -10.62 -11.30
C TYR A 133 40.50 -11.29 -12.58
N GLU A 134 41.05 -12.46 -12.94
CA GLU A 134 40.68 -13.19 -14.17
C GLU A 134 40.18 -14.60 -13.79
N ALA A 135 38.94 -14.91 -14.18
CA ALA A 135 38.33 -16.21 -13.99
C ALA A 135 38.96 -17.30 -14.89
N GLN A 136 38.81 -18.57 -14.49
CA GLN A 136 39.42 -19.69 -15.19
C GLN A 136 38.72 -20.06 -16.51
N ASN A 137 37.42 -19.76 -16.60
CA ASN A 137 36.55 -20.07 -17.73
C ASN A 137 35.96 -18.80 -18.37
N GLY A 138 35.26 -18.98 -19.50
CA GLY A 138 34.52 -17.92 -20.16
C GLY A 138 33.15 -17.66 -19.53
N TYR A 139 32.49 -16.57 -19.90
CA TYR A 139 31.23 -16.14 -19.28
C TYR A 139 30.12 -17.20 -19.34
N GLU A 140 30.00 -17.97 -20.44
CA GLU A 140 29.00 -19.04 -20.60
C GLU A 140 29.08 -20.11 -19.51
N PHE A 141 30.27 -20.39 -18.96
CA PHE A 141 30.39 -21.37 -17.87
C PHE A 141 29.71 -20.89 -16.58
N TYR A 142 29.68 -19.57 -16.34
CA TYR A 142 29.17 -18.98 -15.10
C TYR A 142 27.74 -18.45 -15.26
N GLY A 143 27.35 -17.98 -16.45
CA GLY A 143 26.05 -17.32 -16.67
C GLY A 143 25.04 -18.11 -17.50
N ALA A 144 25.35 -19.34 -17.93
CA ALA A 144 24.37 -20.13 -18.67
C ALA A 144 23.21 -20.59 -17.78
N ASN A 145 21.98 -20.47 -18.27
CA ASN A 145 20.75 -20.97 -17.63
C ASN A 145 20.65 -22.50 -17.76
N THR A 146 21.32 -23.24 -16.86
CA THR A 146 21.45 -24.71 -16.95
C THR A 146 20.47 -25.49 -16.08
N ASP A 147 19.78 -24.85 -15.13
CA ASP A 147 18.82 -25.53 -14.27
C ASP A 147 17.40 -25.62 -14.91
N PRO A 148 16.51 -26.50 -14.42
CA PRO A 148 15.15 -26.66 -14.96
C PRO A 148 14.25 -25.42 -14.83
N TYR A 149 14.62 -24.47 -13.98
CA TYR A 149 13.92 -23.21 -13.74
C TYR A 149 14.47 -22.07 -14.61
N GLY A 150 15.54 -22.33 -15.37
CA GLY A 150 16.20 -21.37 -16.23
C GLY A 150 17.03 -20.35 -15.47
N THR A 151 17.60 -20.70 -14.32
CA THR A 151 18.50 -19.81 -13.56
C THR A 151 19.98 -20.14 -13.75
N ASP A 152 20.81 -19.13 -13.55
CA ASP A 152 22.28 -19.13 -13.64
C ASP A 152 22.97 -19.15 -12.25
N GLN A 153 22.19 -19.02 -11.16
CA GLN A 153 22.70 -18.74 -9.82
C GLN A 153 23.72 -19.76 -9.31
N GLN A 154 23.50 -21.06 -9.59
CA GLN A 154 24.44 -22.12 -9.19
C GLN A 154 25.77 -22.03 -9.94
N ASN A 155 25.74 -21.66 -11.22
CA ASN A 155 26.95 -21.50 -12.03
C ASN A 155 27.70 -20.22 -11.62
N ALA A 156 26.97 -19.13 -11.38
CA ALA A 156 27.52 -17.87 -10.91
C ALA A 156 28.17 -18.01 -9.53
N ALA A 157 27.67 -18.89 -8.66
CA ALA A 157 28.31 -19.23 -7.39
C ALA A 157 29.75 -19.76 -7.55
N GLU A 158 30.08 -20.42 -8.66
CA GLU A 158 31.46 -20.84 -8.96
C GLU A 158 32.37 -19.63 -9.26
N LEU A 159 31.85 -18.58 -9.89
CA LEU A 159 32.59 -17.32 -10.08
C LEU A 159 32.93 -16.68 -8.72
N VAL A 160 32.00 -16.74 -7.77
CA VAL A 160 32.20 -16.22 -6.41
C VAL A 160 33.27 -17.02 -5.66
N LYS A 161 33.29 -18.35 -5.78
CA LYS A 161 34.36 -19.20 -5.21
C LYS A 161 35.73 -18.84 -5.81
N GLU A 162 35.79 -18.60 -7.12
CA GLU A 162 37.02 -18.14 -7.78
C GLU A 162 37.44 -16.74 -7.33
N ALA A 163 36.50 -15.83 -7.14
CA ALA A 163 36.75 -14.49 -6.59
C ALA A 163 37.37 -14.57 -5.19
N LEU A 164 36.76 -15.33 -4.28
CA LEU A 164 37.30 -15.58 -2.93
C LEU A 164 38.69 -16.21 -2.98
N THR A 165 38.91 -17.17 -3.88
CA THR A 165 40.24 -17.78 -4.09
C THR A 165 41.27 -16.75 -4.56
N ALA A 166 40.90 -15.84 -5.47
CA ALA A 166 41.80 -14.83 -5.99
C ALA A 166 42.23 -13.83 -4.90
N VAL A 167 41.27 -13.31 -4.14
CA VAL A 167 41.51 -12.38 -3.03
C VAL A 167 42.34 -13.05 -1.92
N SER A 168 42.02 -14.30 -1.58
CA SER A 168 42.74 -15.07 -0.54
C SER A 168 44.23 -15.28 -0.85
N ASN A 169 44.58 -15.32 -2.12
CA ASN A 169 45.96 -15.47 -2.59
C ASN A 169 46.71 -14.13 -2.70
N ASP A 170 46.05 -12.99 -2.52
CA ASP A 170 46.71 -11.69 -2.47
C ASP A 170 47.30 -11.44 -1.08
N HIS A 171 48.63 -11.29 -1.02
CA HIS A 171 49.35 -11.16 0.25
C HIS A 171 49.18 -9.78 0.92
N ASN A 172 48.51 -8.83 0.27
CA ASN A 172 48.26 -7.50 0.82
C ASN A 172 46.88 -7.38 1.48
N ILE A 173 46.06 -8.42 1.40
CA ILE A 173 44.68 -8.40 1.88
C ILE A 173 44.59 -9.17 3.19
N ASP A 174 44.02 -8.52 4.22
CA ASP A 174 43.67 -9.16 5.49
C ASP A 174 42.15 -9.43 5.49
N LEU A 175 41.78 -10.70 5.34
CA LEU A 175 40.38 -11.10 5.29
C LEU A 175 39.64 -10.87 6.61
N SER A 176 40.35 -10.70 7.73
CA SER A 176 39.72 -10.40 9.03
C SER A 176 39.10 -9.02 9.13
N GLU A 177 39.41 -8.13 8.17
CA GLU A 177 38.73 -6.85 8.09
C GLU A 177 37.28 -6.99 7.58
N PHE A 178 36.86 -8.13 7.02
CA PHE A 178 35.50 -8.34 6.45
C PHE A 178 34.66 -9.37 7.22
N ASP A 179 35.06 -9.64 8.46
CA ASP A 179 34.40 -10.53 9.44
C ASP A 179 34.24 -9.70 10.72
N VAL A 180 33.16 -8.91 10.77
CA VAL A 180 32.85 -8.00 11.89
C VAL A 180 31.45 -8.20 12.46
N GLU A 181 30.62 -9.06 11.87
CA GLU A 181 29.29 -9.41 12.38
C GLU A 181 29.04 -10.92 12.46
N ASP A 182 28.57 -11.38 13.62
CA ASP A 182 27.98 -12.71 13.76
C ASP A 182 26.50 -12.62 13.49
N LYS A 183 26.15 -12.54 12.20
CA LYS A 183 24.78 -12.31 11.72
C LYS A 183 23.77 -13.33 12.25
N TYR A 184 24.22 -14.54 12.57
CA TYR A 184 23.37 -15.68 12.92
C TYR A 184 23.53 -16.15 14.37
N ASP A 185 24.34 -15.45 15.18
CA ASP A 185 24.70 -15.86 16.55
C ASP A 185 25.21 -17.32 16.57
N TYR A 186 26.22 -17.58 15.73
CA TYR A 186 26.76 -18.89 15.41
C TYR A 186 27.26 -19.63 16.67
N ASP A 187 27.77 -18.90 17.66
CA ASP A 187 28.21 -19.46 18.94
C ASP A 187 27.15 -19.38 20.08
N SER A 188 26.01 -18.74 19.79
CA SER A 188 24.83 -18.64 20.66
C SER A 188 25.09 -17.89 21.98
N ASP A 189 25.94 -16.87 21.95
CA ASP A 189 26.25 -16.02 23.09
C ASP A 189 25.43 -14.71 23.13
N GLY A 190 24.73 -14.40 22.03
CA GLY A 190 23.85 -13.24 21.86
C GLY A 190 24.56 -11.95 21.46
N ASN A 191 25.83 -12.01 21.06
CA ASN A 191 26.61 -10.87 20.60
C ASN A 191 26.83 -10.89 19.08
N TYR A 192 25.94 -10.21 18.35
CA TYR A 192 25.97 -10.15 16.88
C TYR A 192 27.07 -9.22 16.30
N LEU A 193 27.80 -8.50 17.15
CA LEU A 193 28.83 -7.52 16.76
C LEU A 193 30.23 -8.05 17.06
N GLU A 194 30.49 -9.30 16.68
CA GLU A 194 31.81 -9.91 16.76
C GLU A 194 32.12 -10.80 15.55
N PRO A 195 33.41 -11.11 15.30
CA PRO A 195 33.80 -12.01 14.24
C PRO A 195 33.42 -13.47 14.54
N ASP A 196 32.87 -14.19 13.56
CA ASP A 196 32.50 -15.61 13.65
C ASP A 196 33.37 -16.52 12.73
N GLY A 197 34.28 -15.93 11.97
CA GLY A 197 35.13 -16.60 10.98
C GLY A 197 34.46 -16.77 9.61
N ILE A 198 33.30 -16.15 9.39
CA ILE A 198 32.55 -16.08 8.14
C ILE A 198 32.67 -14.65 7.60
N ILE A 199 32.96 -14.50 6.31
CA ILE A 199 32.94 -13.16 5.67
C ILE A 199 31.50 -12.65 5.63
N ASP A 200 31.27 -11.45 6.18
CA ASP A 200 29.93 -10.88 6.46
C ASP A 200 29.08 -10.70 5.19
N SER A 201 29.68 -10.12 4.16
CA SER A 201 29.00 -9.78 2.89
C SER A 201 29.98 -9.80 1.74
N ILE A 202 29.72 -10.65 0.75
CA ILE A 202 30.58 -10.81 -0.43
C ILE A 202 29.85 -10.25 -1.65
N ILE A 203 30.49 -9.29 -2.33
CA ILE A 203 29.94 -8.67 -3.53
C ILE A 203 30.89 -8.98 -4.70
N VAL A 204 30.39 -9.62 -5.74
CA VAL A 204 31.17 -9.89 -6.95
C VAL A 204 30.62 -9.05 -8.10
N ILE A 205 31.48 -8.25 -8.73
CA ILE A 205 31.14 -7.46 -9.91
C ILE A 205 31.84 -8.08 -11.11
N HIS A 206 31.09 -8.61 -12.08
CA HIS A 206 31.65 -9.26 -13.26
C HIS A 206 31.74 -8.32 -14.46
N ALA A 207 32.67 -8.59 -15.39
CA ALA A 207 32.79 -7.81 -16.62
C ALA A 207 31.56 -7.95 -17.53
N GLY A 208 31.19 -6.87 -18.23
CA GLY A 208 30.01 -6.85 -19.11
C GLY A 208 28.72 -6.41 -18.41
N ARG A 209 27.57 -6.66 -19.05
CA ARG A 209 26.24 -6.25 -18.59
C ARG A 209 25.44 -7.47 -18.12
N GLY A 210 24.44 -7.22 -17.25
CA GLY A 210 23.58 -8.26 -16.72
C GLY A 210 22.53 -8.76 -17.72
N GLU A 211 21.97 -9.94 -17.45
CA GLU A 211 20.98 -10.63 -18.30
C GLU A 211 19.63 -9.89 -18.38
N GLU A 212 19.29 -9.09 -17.37
CA GLU A 212 18.07 -8.29 -17.28
C GLU A 212 17.99 -7.19 -18.37
N TRP A 213 19.08 -6.97 -19.10
CA TRP A 213 19.14 -6.08 -20.25
C TRP A 213 19.43 -6.81 -21.56
N ASP A 214 19.04 -6.15 -22.66
CA ASP A 214 19.61 -6.46 -23.97
C ASP A 214 21.12 -6.20 -23.94
N ASN A 215 21.91 -7.26 -24.14
CA ASN A 215 23.35 -7.28 -23.92
C ASN A 215 24.06 -8.20 -24.94
N ALA A 216 25.40 -8.11 -25.03
CA ALA A 216 26.19 -8.86 -26.02
C ALA A 216 26.38 -10.36 -25.70
N LEU A 217 26.18 -10.76 -24.43
CA LEU A 217 26.33 -12.14 -23.95
C LEU A 217 25.03 -12.96 -24.13
N GLY A 218 23.89 -12.30 -24.31
CA GLY A 218 22.57 -12.92 -24.39
C GLY A 218 22.18 -13.58 -23.06
N GLU A 219 21.54 -14.74 -23.14
CA GLU A 219 21.13 -15.60 -22.00
C GLU A 219 22.33 -16.25 -21.26
N ASN A 220 23.56 -15.77 -21.51
CA ASN A 220 24.77 -16.21 -20.81
C ASN A 220 25.42 -15.08 -19.99
N ALA A 221 24.82 -13.88 -20.00
CA ALA A 221 25.12 -12.88 -18.98
C ALA A 221 24.62 -13.39 -17.63
N ILE A 222 25.23 -12.93 -16.53
CA ILE A 222 24.71 -13.26 -15.21
C ILE A 222 23.57 -12.29 -14.88
N TRP A 223 22.44 -12.79 -14.40
CA TRP A 223 21.38 -11.94 -13.84
C TRP A 223 21.81 -11.45 -12.44
N PRO A 224 21.64 -10.18 -12.06
CA PRO A 224 22.01 -9.71 -10.72
C PRO A 224 21.13 -10.33 -9.62
N PHE A 225 21.75 -10.90 -8.59
CA PHE A 225 21.00 -11.54 -7.50
C PHE A 225 21.81 -11.60 -6.21
N ARG A 226 21.10 -11.76 -5.09
CA ARG A 226 21.64 -12.26 -3.81
C ARG A 226 21.35 -13.76 -3.62
N HIS A 227 22.35 -14.52 -3.17
CA HIS A 227 22.19 -15.95 -2.86
C HIS A 227 23.06 -16.40 -1.67
N LYS A 228 22.91 -17.68 -1.30
CA LYS A 228 23.77 -18.36 -0.31
C LYS A 228 24.40 -19.60 -0.93
N PHE A 229 25.50 -20.08 -0.38
CA PHE A 229 26.02 -21.39 -0.76
C PHE A 229 25.12 -22.51 -0.20
N ILE A 230 24.61 -23.35 -1.11
CA ILE A 230 23.70 -24.47 -0.80
C ILE A 230 24.34 -25.77 -1.29
N ASP A 231 24.24 -26.85 -0.50
CA ASP A 231 24.68 -28.21 -0.84
C ASP A 231 23.53 -29.19 -0.57
N PHE A 232 23.02 -29.86 -1.61
CA PHE A 232 21.85 -30.76 -1.55
C PHE A 232 20.58 -30.14 -0.90
N GLY A 233 20.38 -28.84 -1.05
CA GLY A 233 19.23 -28.14 -0.46
C GLY A 233 19.44 -27.68 0.99
N GLU A 234 20.60 -27.97 1.58
CA GLU A 234 20.98 -27.49 2.91
C GLU A 234 21.97 -26.34 2.80
N PHE A 235 21.83 -25.33 3.67
CA PHE A 235 22.79 -24.23 3.76
C PHE A 235 24.15 -24.77 4.20
N LYS A 236 25.19 -24.46 3.43
CA LYS A 236 26.54 -24.89 3.75
C LYS A 236 27.53 -23.83 3.34
N CYS A 237 28.24 -23.30 4.33
CA CYS A 237 29.32 -22.35 4.10
C CYS A 237 30.37 -22.94 3.15
N TYR A 238 30.86 -22.10 2.23
CA TYR A 238 32.06 -22.40 1.46
C TYR A 238 33.29 -22.17 2.32
N GLU A 239 34.11 -23.20 2.48
CA GLU A 239 35.35 -23.17 3.27
C GLU A 239 36.56 -22.97 2.35
N PHE A 240 37.44 -22.04 2.71
CA PHE A 240 38.66 -21.74 1.97
C PHE A 240 39.78 -21.31 2.92
N LYS A 241 41.00 -21.13 2.38
CA LYS A 241 42.18 -20.70 3.14
C LYS A 241 42.80 -19.46 2.52
N ASP A 242 43.29 -18.58 3.38
CA ASP A 242 44.13 -17.47 2.95
C ASP A 242 45.59 -17.90 2.73
N HIS A 243 46.41 -16.97 2.23
CA HIS A 243 47.84 -17.17 1.97
C HIS A 243 48.68 -17.53 3.22
N ASN A 244 48.12 -17.41 4.43
CA ASN A 244 48.75 -17.81 5.69
C ASN A 244 48.22 -19.16 6.22
N ASP A 245 47.49 -19.93 5.41
CA ASP A 245 46.81 -21.17 5.77
C ASP A 245 45.70 -21.01 6.84
N LYS A 246 45.25 -19.78 7.15
CA LYS A 246 44.10 -19.54 8.03
C LYS A 246 42.83 -19.94 7.30
N GLU A 247 41.94 -20.64 7.99
CA GLU A 247 40.65 -21.10 7.46
C GLU A 247 39.58 -20.01 7.61
N TRP A 248 38.79 -19.85 6.55
CA TRP A 248 37.71 -18.88 6.42
C TRP A 248 36.47 -19.55 5.86
N LYS A 249 35.31 -18.98 6.17
CA LYS A 249 34.02 -19.39 5.64
C LYS A 249 33.37 -18.24 4.88
N ALA A 250 32.52 -18.58 3.93
CA ALA A 250 31.69 -17.64 3.18
C ALA A 250 30.30 -18.25 3.00
N ASN A 251 29.25 -17.43 3.04
CA ASN A 251 27.90 -17.92 2.78
C ASN A 251 27.05 -16.94 1.98
N ASP A 252 26.84 -15.74 2.48
CA ASP A 252 25.95 -14.73 1.91
C ASP A 252 26.71 -13.92 0.84
N PHE A 253 26.21 -13.90 -0.39
CA PHE A 253 26.84 -13.16 -1.47
C PHE A 253 25.83 -12.55 -2.45
N ALA A 254 26.25 -11.49 -3.13
CA ALA A 254 25.52 -10.91 -4.25
C ALA A 254 26.44 -10.73 -5.47
N VAL A 255 25.87 -10.90 -6.65
CA VAL A 255 26.58 -10.79 -7.94
C VAL A 255 25.94 -9.69 -8.77
N PHE A 256 26.78 -8.84 -9.34
CA PHE A 256 26.39 -7.69 -10.14
C PHE A 256 27.23 -7.58 -11.40
N GLU A 257 26.69 -6.86 -12.37
CA GLU A 257 27.32 -6.49 -13.61
C GLU A 257 28.27 -5.28 -13.45
N GLN A 258 29.23 -5.13 -14.37
CA GLN A 258 30.18 -4.01 -14.37
C GLN A 258 29.47 -2.66 -14.47
N ASP A 259 28.44 -2.58 -15.31
CA ASP A 259 27.67 -1.37 -15.62
C ASP A 259 26.51 -1.13 -14.65
N LEU A 260 26.75 -1.40 -13.36
CA LEU A 260 25.81 -1.45 -12.25
C LEU A 260 25.03 -0.15 -12.00
N PRO A 261 23.68 -0.19 -12.01
CA PRO A 261 22.82 0.82 -11.40
C PRO A 261 22.95 0.77 -9.87
N LEU A 262 23.27 1.89 -9.22
CA LEU A 262 23.51 1.89 -7.76
C LEU A 262 22.26 1.59 -6.93
N ASP A 263 21.07 1.95 -7.41
CA ASP A 263 19.83 1.60 -6.72
C ASP A 263 19.48 0.10 -6.81
N LEU A 264 19.94 -0.61 -7.84
CA LEU A 264 19.90 -2.08 -7.90
C LEU A 264 20.82 -2.68 -6.83
N PHE A 265 22.02 -2.13 -6.64
CA PHE A 265 22.89 -2.55 -5.54
C PHE A 265 22.20 -2.37 -4.18
N ILE A 266 21.58 -1.20 -3.96
CA ILE A 266 20.85 -0.88 -2.73
C ILE A 266 19.68 -1.85 -2.49
N HIS A 267 18.97 -2.23 -3.55
CA HIS A 267 17.89 -3.21 -3.53
C HIS A 267 18.40 -4.59 -3.05
N GLU A 268 19.40 -5.14 -3.74
CA GLU A 268 19.96 -6.46 -3.43
C GLU A 268 20.65 -6.49 -2.06
N TYR A 269 21.31 -5.39 -1.66
CA TYR A 269 21.86 -5.26 -0.31
C TYR A 269 20.75 -5.19 0.75
N GLY A 270 19.56 -4.69 0.40
CA GLY A 270 18.36 -4.80 1.23
C GLY A 270 18.06 -6.26 1.61
N HIS A 271 18.19 -7.21 0.66
CA HIS A 271 18.03 -8.64 0.96
C HIS A 271 19.13 -9.20 1.86
N ILE A 272 20.35 -8.67 1.79
CA ILE A 272 21.41 -8.99 2.75
C ILE A 272 20.98 -8.55 4.16
N LEU A 273 20.33 -7.39 4.29
CA LEU A 273 19.75 -6.92 5.56
C LEU A 273 18.48 -7.66 5.99
N GLY A 274 17.93 -8.56 5.15
CA GLY A 274 16.72 -9.34 5.43
C GLY A 274 15.43 -8.76 4.86
N LEU A 275 15.49 -7.66 4.10
CA LEU A 275 14.31 -7.08 3.48
C LEU A 275 13.73 -8.00 2.39
N PRO A 276 12.40 -8.09 2.29
CA PRO A 276 11.73 -8.80 1.21
C PRO A 276 11.54 -7.92 -0.02
N ASP A 277 11.30 -8.56 -1.17
CA ASP A 277 10.73 -7.88 -2.33
C ASP A 277 9.31 -7.40 -2.03
N LEU A 278 9.02 -6.17 -2.47
CA LEU A 278 7.69 -5.58 -2.42
C LEU A 278 7.08 -5.41 -3.82
N TYR A 279 7.75 -5.88 -4.87
CA TYR A 279 7.18 -6.00 -6.21
C TYR A 279 6.56 -7.40 -6.42
N GLY A 280 5.82 -7.55 -7.52
CA GLY A 280 5.10 -8.79 -7.82
C GLY A 280 4.24 -8.65 -9.06
N SER A 281 2.99 -9.12 -9.00
CA SER A 281 2.06 -9.04 -10.12
C SER A 281 1.36 -7.69 -10.26
N GLU A 282 2.13 -6.60 -10.17
CA GLU A 282 1.69 -5.19 -10.11
C GLU A 282 1.05 -4.76 -8.77
N PRO A 283 1.68 -5.03 -7.60
CA PRO A 283 1.24 -4.43 -6.34
C PRO A 283 1.40 -2.89 -6.36
N PRO A 284 0.52 -2.14 -5.70
CA PRO A 284 0.62 -0.69 -5.60
C PRO A 284 1.74 -0.29 -4.63
N VAL A 285 3.00 -0.37 -5.06
CA VAL A 285 4.19 0.03 -4.27
C VAL A 285 5.14 0.87 -5.12
N GLU A 286 5.76 0.25 -6.13
CA GLU A 286 6.61 0.92 -7.12
C GLU A 286 7.70 1.80 -6.48
N TYR A 287 7.89 3.05 -6.94
CA TYR A 287 8.98 3.91 -6.49
C TYR A 287 8.86 4.43 -5.05
N TRP A 288 7.77 4.12 -4.34
CA TRP A 288 7.66 4.42 -2.92
C TRP A 288 8.62 3.59 -2.06
N SER A 289 9.13 2.48 -2.57
CA SER A 289 10.21 1.73 -1.93
C SER A 289 11.19 1.22 -2.98
N VAL A 290 12.49 1.29 -2.71
CA VAL A 290 13.49 0.61 -3.57
C VAL A 290 13.27 -0.91 -3.61
N MET A 291 12.60 -1.51 -2.61
CA MET A 291 12.18 -2.92 -2.64
C MET A 291 10.94 -3.17 -3.50
N GLY A 292 10.19 -2.12 -3.88
CA GLY A 292 9.03 -2.20 -4.78
C GLY A 292 9.33 -1.69 -6.20
N GLY A 293 10.32 -0.83 -6.37
CA GLY A 293 10.72 -0.27 -7.66
C GLY A 293 12.08 0.43 -7.61
N SER A 294 13.00 -0.04 -8.45
CA SER A 294 14.35 0.51 -8.67
C SER A 294 14.49 1.08 -10.10
N TYR A 295 15.72 1.41 -10.49
CA TYR A 295 16.13 2.02 -11.75
C TYR A 295 15.70 3.49 -11.94
N THR A 296 15.68 4.27 -10.85
CA THR A 296 15.34 5.70 -10.85
C THR A 296 16.57 6.60 -11.07
N GLY A 297 16.36 7.76 -11.68
CA GLY A 297 17.40 8.74 -12.00
C GLY A 297 17.55 9.06 -13.48
N LYS A 298 18.23 10.18 -13.77
CA LYS A 298 18.53 10.64 -15.14
C LYS A 298 19.45 9.67 -15.87
N ILE A 299 20.56 9.34 -15.22
CA ILE A 299 21.28 8.11 -15.47
C ILE A 299 20.58 7.06 -14.59
N ARG A 300 20.24 5.93 -15.19
CA ARG A 300 19.42 4.92 -14.52
C ARG A 300 20.15 4.39 -13.29
N GLY A 301 19.48 4.49 -12.14
CA GLY A 301 19.92 3.99 -10.84
C GLY A 301 20.84 4.91 -10.05
N THR A 302 21.08 6.14 -10.50
CA THR A 302 21.93 7.09 -9.77
C THR A 302 21.16 7.93 -8.75
N MET A 303 19.82 7.86 -8.75
CA MET A 303 18.96 8.59 -7.80
C MET A 303 18.04 7.57 -7.13
N PRO A 304 18.49 6.87 -6.07
CA PRO A 304 17.70 5.84 -5.40
C PRO A 304 16.51 6.42 -4.62
N ASN A 305 15.49 5.59 -4.44
CA ASN A 305 14.41 5.83 -3.49
C ASN A 305 14.77 5.24 -2.11
N GLY A 306 14.16 5.74 -1.04
CA GLY A 306 14.23 5.14 0.28
C GLY A 306 13.57 3.75 0.33
N TYR A 307 13.75 3.04 1.44
CA TYR A 307 13.17 1.72 1.67
C TYR A 307 11.65 1.77 1.92
N GLY A 308 11.09 2.95 2.21
CA GLY A 308 9.69 3.11 2.60
C GLY A 308 9.43 2.65 4.04
N ALA A 309 8.27 3.04 4.59
CA ALA A 309 7.95 2.84 6.01
C ALA A 309 8.01 1.37 6.45
N TYR A 310 7.46 0.44 5.66
CA TYR A 310 7.45 -0.98 6.03
C TYR A 310 8.85 -1.55 6.20
N CYS A 311 9.74 -1.34 5.22
CA CYS A 311 11.09 -1.88 5.25
C CYS A 311 11.93 -1.21 6.34
N ARG A 312 11.81 0.11 6.57
CA ARG A 312 12.50 0.75 7.71
C ARG A 312 12.01 0.22 9.05
N ASN A 313 10.70 -0.03 9.19
CA ASN A 313 10.14 -0.66 10.39
C ASN A 313 10.68 -2.08 10.61
N TYR A 314 10.78 -2.87 9.53
CA TYR A 314 11.39 -4.20 9.57
C TYR A 314 12.85 -4.11 10.04
N LEU A 315 13.67 -3.25 9.43
CA LEU A 315 15.08 -3.09 9.80
C LEU A 315 15.22 -2.65 11.26
N GLN A 316 14.46 -1.65 11.69
CA GLN A 316 14.49 -1.17 13.07
C GLN A 316 14.25 -2.33 14.05
N LYS A 317 13.18 -3.11 13.83
CA LYS A 317 12.85 -4.27 14.68
C LYS A 317 13.89 -5.39 14.61
N GLU A 318 14.39 -5.68 13.42
CA GLU A 318 15.38 -6.75 13.21
C GLU A 318 16.66 -6.45 13.97
N PHE A 319 17.19 -5.23 13.87
CA PHE A 319 18.37 -4.82 14.62
C PHE A 319 18.11 -4.74 16.14
N GLU A 320 16.96 -4.21 16.56
CA GLU A 320 16.59 -4.18 17.98
C GLU A 320 16.46 -5.59 18.59
N SER A 321 15.95 -6.56 17.82
CA SER A 321 15.83 -7.96 18.27
C SER A 321 17.19 -8.59 18.57
N LYS A 322 18.25 -8.10 17.92
CA LYS A 322 19.65 -8.47 18.11
C LYS A 322 20.37 -7.60 19.15
N GLY A 323 19.63 -6.76 19.88
CA GLY A 323 20.18 -5.85 20.89
C GLY A 323 20.98 -4.68 20.31
N MET A 324 20.84 -4.40 19.01
CA MET A 324 21.55 -3.32 18.33
C MET A 324 20.69 -2.05 18.25
N GLU A 325 21.14 -0.98 18.88
CA GLU A 325 20.48 0.33 18.79
C GLU A 325 20.73 0.95 17.40
N ARG A 326 19.64 1.19 16.65
CA ARG A 326 19.66 1.79 15.31
C ARG A 326 18.59 2.88 15.19
N ASN A 327 18.66 3.64 14.11
CA ASN A 327 17.82 4.82 13.84
C ASN A 327 17.20 4.79 12.43
N TRP A 328 16.85 3.59 11.96
CA TRP A 328 16.15 3.41 10.69
C TRP A 328 14.78 4.06 10.72
N GLU A 329 14.08 4.01 11.85
CA GLU A 329 12.74 4.57 11.97
C GLU A 329 12.50 5.24 13.32
N ASN A 330 11.96 6.47 13.30
CA ASN A 330 11.42 7.15 14.46
C ASN A 330 9.90 6.96 14.48
N LEU A 331 9.47 5.78 14.92
CA LEU A 331 8.09 5.33 14.89
C LEU A 331 7.27 5.81 16.09
N LYS A 332 6.05 6.29 15.82
CA LYS A 332 4.99 6.43 16.83
C LYS A 332 3.86 5.44 16.57
N THR A 333 3.65 4.50 17.49
CA THR A 333 2.49 3.61 17.45
C THR A 333 1.31 4.19 18.23
N ILE A 334 0.12 4.07 17.65
CA ILE A 334 -1.19 4.33 18.27
C ILE A 334 -2.17 3.19 17.94
N SER A 335 -3.11 2.91 18.81
CA SER A 335 -4.21 1.98 18.54
C SER A 335 -5.47 2.70 18.08
N LEU A 336 -6.35 1.98 17.38
CA LEU A 336 -7.65 2.51 16.97
C LEU A 336 -8.51 2.98 18.16
N GLU A 337 -8.34 2.42 19.37
CA GLU A 337 -9.10 2.86 20.56
C GLU A 337 -8.63 4.22 21.11
N GLU A 338 -7.40 4.64 20.83
CA GLU A 338 -6.88 5.96 21.21
C GLU A 338 -7.48 7.08 20.36
N ILE A 339 -7.95 6.74 19.15
CA ILE A 339 -8.49 7.68 18.18
C ILE A 339 -10.00 7.84 18.42
N ASN A 340 -10.40 9.03 18.83
CA ASN A 340 -11.80 9.40 18.99
C ASN A 340 -12.18 10.53 18.01
N GLU A 341 -13.40 11.03 18.15
CA GLU A 341 -13.92 12.12 17.33
C GLU A 341 -13.03 13.37 17.37
N ASN A 342 -12.43 13.74 18.51
CA ASN A 342 -11.56 14.93 18.61
C ASN A 342 -10.21 14.76 17.89
N GLY A 343 -9.88 13.53 17.52
CA GLY A 343 -8.64 13.18 16.83
C GLY A 343 -7.36 13.39 17.63
N LEU A 344 -6.24 13.23 16.93
CA LEU A 344 -4.87 13.36 17.40
C LEU A 344 -4.05 14.10 16.34
N ASP A 345 -3.25 15.09 16.77
CA ASP A 345 -2.36 15.84 15.90
C ASP A 345 -0.93 15.30 15.99
N PHE A 346 -0.27 15.15 14.84
CA PHE A 346 1.13 14.76 14.74
C PHE A 346 1.88 15.66 13.76
N GLU A 347 3.15 15.92 14.05
CA GLU A 347 4.09 16.47 13.07
C GLU A 347 4.95 15.31 12.54
N LEU A 348 5.16 15.27 11.22
CA LEU A 348 5.97 14.29 10.53
C LEU A 348 7.10 14.98 9.78
N ASP A 349 8.34 14.53 10.02
CA ASP A 349 9.50 14.88 9.19
C ASP A 349 9.52 13.97 7.95
N GLN A 350 10.04 14.49 6.83
CA GLN A 350 10.21 13.69 5.61
C GLN A 350 11.12 12.49 5.87
N ALA A 351 10.77 11.34 5.27
CA ALA A 351 11.39 10.06 5.56
C ALA A 351 12.90 9.98 5.30
N SER A 352 13.45 10.82 4.42
CA SER A 352 14.89 10.90 4.14
C SER A 352 15.69 11.72 5.15
N LEU A 353 15.03 12.45 6.05
CA LEU A 353 15.67 13.28 7.07
C LEU A 353 15.33 12.77 8.48
N ARG A 354 16.14 13.13 9.47
CA ARG A 354 15.92 12.73 10.87
C ARG A 354 15.99 13.96 11.75
N GLY A 355 14.85 14.58 12.02
CA GLY A 355 14.75 15.72 12.93
C GLY A 355 14.22 15.32 14.31
N GLU A 356 13.51 16.25 14.95
CA GLU A 356 12.91 16.03 16.27
C GLU A 356 11.56 15.30 16.19
N ASN A 357 10.88 15.33 15.05
CA ASN A 357 9.56 14.74 14.90
C ASN A 357 9.67 13.27 14.47
N HIS A 358 8.53 12.57 14.55
CA HIS A 358 8.41 11.22 14.02
C HIS A 358 8.50 11.25 12.49
N ASN A 359 9.00 10.19 11.87
CA ASN A 359 8.97 10.02 10.42
C ASN A 359 7.94 8.97 9.98
N THR A 360 7.45 8.15 10.92
CA THR A 360 6.36 7.20 10.69
C THR A 360 5.37 7.20 11.86
N ILE A 361 4.07 7.14 11.57
CA ILE A 361 3.02 6.75 12.53
C ILE A 361 2.48 5.36 12.16
N LYS A 362 2.40 4.42 13.11
CA LYS A 362 1.69 3.14 12.95
C LYS A 362 0.33 3.21 13.63
N ILE A 363 -0.73 2.90 12.89
CA ILE A 363 -2.10 2.77 13.43
C ILE A 363 -2.46 1.29 13.49
N GLU A 364 -2.49 0.73 14.70
CA GLU A 364 -2.89 -0.66 14.91
C GLU A 364 -4.41 -0.81 14.82
N LEU A 365 -4.86 -1.78 14.03
CA LEU A 365 -6.26 -2.08 13.78
C LEU A 365 -6.67 -3.40 14.45
N PRO A 366 -7.96 -3.57 14.80
CA PRO A 366 -8.48 -4.87 15.19
C PRO A 366 -8.25 -5.90 14.08
N LYS A 367 -7.92 -7.15 14.42
CA LYS A 367 -7.68 -8.20 13.40
C LYS A 367 -8.80 -8.23 12.35
N ARG A 368 -8.40 -8.22 11.09
CA ARG A 368 -9.32 -8.31 9.95
C ARG A 368 -9.88 -9.71 9.84
N GLU A 369 -11.18 -9.78 9.65
CA GLU A 369 -11.92 -11.03 9.48
C GLU A 369 -11.96 -11.43 8.00
N TYR A 370 -11.73 -12.71 7.74
CA TYR A 370 -11.82 -13.36 6.44
C TYR A 370 -12.75 -14.56 6.54
N GLU A 371 -13.76 -14.63 5.68
CA GLU A 371 -14.62 -15.81 5.60
C GLU A 371 -13.85 -16.95 4.91
N ARG A 372 -13.86 -18.14 5.53
CA ARG A 372 -13.40 -19.38 4.89
C ARG A 372 -14.60 -20.22 4.46
N VAL A 373 -15.24 -20.86 5.43
CA VAL A 373 -16.38 -21.76 5.21
C VAL A 373 -17.43 -21.47 6.27
N SER A 374 -18.58 -20.96 5.85
CA SER A 374 -19.71 -20.72 6.77
C SER A 374 -20.18 -22.04 7.41
N PRO A 375 -20.49 -22.06 8.73
CA PRO A 375 -21.13 -23.20 9.39
C PRO A 375 -22.38 -23.66 8.65
N TYR A 376 -22.61 -24.98 8.63
CA TYR A 376 -23.78 -25.54 7.97
C TYR A 376 -25.06 -25.19 8.73
N GLU A 377 -25.01 -25.27 10.06
CA GLU A 377 -26.06 -24.84 10.96
C GLU A 377 -25.43 -24.12 12.17
N GLY A 378 -26.12 -23.11 12.72
CA GLY A 378 -25.61 -22.38 13.89
C GLY A 378 -24.50 -21.39 13.56
N GLU A 379 -23.58 -21.20 14.51
CA GLU A 379 -22.47 -20.23 14.45
C GLU A 379 -21.09 -20.91 14.52
N ASN A 380 -21.02 -22.21 14.82
CA ASN A 380 -19.79 -22.94 15.04
C ASN A 380 -19.75 -24.28 14.27
N LEU A 381 -18.54 -24.73 13.98
CA LEU A 381 -18.22 -26.01 13.36
C LEU A 381 -16.92 -26.56 13.95
N PHE A 382 -16.57 -27.81 13.63
CA PHE A 382 -15.24 -28.34 13.89
C PHE A 382 -14.36 -28.19 12.65
N PHE A 383 -13.18 -27.59 12.81
CA PHE A 383 -12.19 -27.42 11.75
C PHE A 383 -10.92 -28.21 12.07
N SER A 384 -10.39 -28.92 11.07
CA SER A 384 -9.19 -29.74 11.21
C SER A 384 -7.90 -28.97 11.44
N GLY A 385 -7.87 -27.68 11.11
CA GLY A 385 -6.64 -26.94 10.87
C GLY A 385 -6.15 -27.11 9.43
N LYS A 386 -5.30 -26.17 9.00
CA LYS A 386 -4.63 -26.11 7.69
C LYS A 386 -3.14 -25.97 7.92
N GLY A 387 -2.34 -26.73 7.17
CA GLY A 387 -0.87 -26.68 7.23
C GLY A 387 -0.23 -28.03 6.96
N ASP A 388 1.10 -28.01 6.84
CA ASP A 388 1.92 -29.18 6.57
C ASP A 388 2.21 -29.96 7.86
N TYR A 389 2.53 -31.25 7.72
CA TYR A 389 2.94 -32.16 8.79
C TYR A 389 1.94 -32.27 9.96
N LEU A 390 0.65 -32.07 9.69
CA LEU A 390 -0.40 -32.14 10.71
C LEU A 390 -0.84 -33.58 10.93
N ASN A 391 -1.13 -33.94 12.19
CA ASN A 391 -1.86 -35.16 12.55
C ASN A 391 -2.87 -34.83 13.65
N ASN A 392 -3.92 -34.12 13.25
CA ASN A 392 -4.94 -33.60 14.14
C ASN A 392 -6.08 -34.61 14.27
N ASN A 393 -6.71 -34.68 15.44
CA ASN A 393 -7.86 -35.54 15.66
C ASN A 393 -8.82 -34.98 16.70
N MET A 394 -10.03 -35.50 16.71
CA MET A 394 -10.98 -35.31 17.81
C MET A 394 -11.64 -36.63 18.17
N ILE A 395 -11.74 -36.92 19.47
CA ILE A 395 -12.16 -38.24 19.98
C ILE A 395 -13.34 -38.08 20.95
N ALA A 396 -14.40 -38.86 20.76
CA ALA A 396 -15.52 -38.98 21.70
C ALA A 396 -15.73 -40.42 22.15
N GLU A 397 -16.18 -40.60 23.39
CA GLU A 397 -16.67 -41.90 23.87
C GLU A 397 -18.17 -42.01 23.59
N VAL A 398 -18.60 -43.13 23.01
CA VAL A 398 -19.99 -43.38 22.63
C VAL A 398 -20.43 -44.74 23.15
N ASP A 399 -21.54 -44.78 23.88
CA ASP A 399 -22.13 -46.02 24.36
C ASP A 399 -23.16 -46.59 23.37
N LEU A 400 -22.77 -47.60 22.61
CA LEU A 400 -23.64 -48.35 21.69
C LEU A 400 -24.14 -49.67 22.30
N SER A 401 -24.01 -49.85 23.62
CA SER A 401 -24.30 -51.13 24.29
C SER A 401 -25.75 -51.61 24.18
N ASN A 402 -26.70 -50.68 24.00
CA ASN A 402 -28.13 -50.97 23.99
C ASN A 402 -28.79 -50.85 22.59
N VAL A 403 -28.01 -50.67 21.54
CA VAL A 403 -28.52 -50.56 20.16
C VAL A 403 -28.13 -51.77 19.30
N ASN A 404 -28.93 -52.07 18.28
CA ASN A 404 -28.70 -53.21 17.37
C ASN A 404 -28.16 -52.78 15.99
N ASN A 405 -28.17 -51.47 15.72
CA ASN A 405 -27.58 -50.82 14.55
C ASN A 405 -27.12 -49.43 14.97
N ALA A 406 -26.16 -48.87 14.25
CA ALA A 406 -25.69 -47.51 14.48
C ALA A 406 -25.23 -46.91 13.14
N LEU A 407 -25.70 -45.71 12.82
CA LEU A 407 -25.32 -44.95 11.63
C LEU A 407 -24.77 -43.60 12.09
N LEU A 408 -23.50 -43.33 11.79
CA LEU A 408 -22.93 -41.99 11.93
C LEU A 408 -23.33 -41.17 10.70
N THR A 409 -23.87 -39.98 10.95
CA THR A 409 -24.18 -38.97 9.94
C THR A 409 -23.59 -37.63 10.36
N PHE A 410 -23.02 -36.88 9.43
CA PHE A 410 -22.59 -35.50 9.65
C PHE A 410 -22.59 -34.72 8.34
N LYS A 411 -22.51 -33.39 8.44
CA LYS A 411 -22.24 -32.50 7.31
C LYS A 411 -20.76 -32.21 7.25
N THR A 412 -20.20 -32.21 6.05
CA THR A 412 -18.80 -31.83 5.88
C THR A 412 -18.57 -31.02 4.61
N TRP A 413 -17.67 -30.05 4.70
CA TRP A 413 -17.07 -29.36 3.57
C TRP A 413 -15.57 -29.64 3.64
N TYR A 414 -14.92 -29.91 2.52
CA TYR A 414 -13.48 -30.16 2.53
C TYR A 414 -12.83 -29.81 1.18
N ASP A 415 -11.57 -29.40 1.27
CA ASP A 415 -10.63 -29.27 0.15
C ASP A 415 -9.29 -29.82 0.64
N ILE A 416 -8.89 -30.96 0.08
CA ILE A 416 -7.83 -31.81 0.60
C ILE A 416 -6.94 -32.18 -0.59
N ASP A 417 -5.62 -32.03 -0.44
CA ASP A 417 -4.65 -32.36 -1.50
C ASP A 417 -4.89 -33.79 -2.02
N PRO A 418 -5.34 -33.92 -3.28
CA PRO A 418 -5.73 -35.19 -3.86
C PRO A 418 -4.68 -36.29 -3.71
N GLU A 419 -5.04 -37.36 -3.01
CA GLU A 419 -4.22 -38.58 -2.89
C GLU A 419 -2.93 -38.42 -2.07
N PHE A 420 -2.71 -37.27 -1.42
CA PHE A 420 -1.59 -37.03 -0.50
C PHE A 420 -2.09 -36.86 0.93
N ASP A 421 -3.11 -36.03 1.10
CA ASP A 421 -3.72 -35.71 2.39
C ASP A 421 -5.02 -36.48 2.61
N TYR A 422 -5.29 -36.83 3.87
CA TYR A 422 -6.44 -37.66 4.20
C TYR A 422 -7.08 -37.30 5.54
N ALA A 423 -8.41 -37.19 5.52
CA ALA A 423 -9.23 -37.32 6.72
C ALA A 423 -9.76 -38.75 6.87
N SER A 424 -10.11 -39.19 8.08
CA SER A 424 -10.76 -40.50 8.27
C SER A 424 -11.65 -40.56 9.52
N VAL A 425 -12.65 -41.43 9.43
CA VAL A 425 -13.54 -41.83 10.55
C VAL A 425 -13.01 -43.16 11.09
N GLN A 426 -12.57 -43.16 12.35
CA GLN A 426 -11.99 -44.34 12.99
C GLN A 426 -12.73 -44.70 14.29
N VAL A 427 -12.86 -46.01 14.55
CA VAL A 427 -13.53 -46.52 15.76
C VAL A 427 -12.69 -47.62 16.40
N ARG A 428 -12.71 -47.65 17.74
CA ARG A 428 -12.19 -48.78 18.51
C ARG A 428 -13.11 -49.11 19.68
N GLU A 429 -13.09 -50.36 20.11
CA GLU A 429 -13.78 -50.74 21.36
C GLU A 429 -13.03 -50.13 22.54
N LYS A 430 -13.76 -49.57 23.51
CA LYS A 430 -13.16 -48.89 24.65
C LYS A 430 -12.19 -49.82 25.38
N GLY A 431 -10.95 -49.35 25.57
CA GLY A 431 -9.88 -50.12 26.21
C GLY A 431 -9.08 -51.03 25.27
N THR A 432 -9.32 -50.97 23.96
CA THR A 432 -8.46 -51.57 22.94
C THR A 432 -7.50 -50.53 22.35
N GLU A 433 -6.36 -50.96 21.80
CA GLU A 433 -5.34 -50.03 21.28
C GLU A 433 -5.55 -49.69 19.81
N LYS A 434 -6.04 -50.64 19.01
CA LYS A 434 -6.12 -50.54 17.54
C LYS A 434 -7.36 -49.77 17.08
N TRP A 435 -7.13 -48.65 16.39
CA TRP A 435 -8.14 -47.94 15.61
C TRP A 435 -8.45 -48.66 14.30
N ASN A 436 -9.72 -48.68 13.90
CA ASN A 436 -10.15 -49.23 12.60
C ASN A 436 -10.92 -48.16 11.84
N SER A 437 -10.48 -47.87 10.62
CA SER A 437 -11.17 -46.95 9.71
C SER A 437 -12.50 -47.54 9.25
N VAL A 438 -13.52 -46.70 9.17
CA VAL A 438 -14.87 -47.09 8.78
C VAL A 438 -15.14 -46.60 7.36
N LYS A 439 -15.65 -47.48 6.51
CA LYS A 439 -16.09 -47.12 5.16
C LYS A 439 -17.31 -46.22 5.22
N GLY A 440 -17.27 -45.11 4.50
CA GLY A 440 -18.39 -44.18 4.31
C GLY A 440 -18.79 -44.03 2.85
N ASN A 441 -19.82 -43.23 2.59
CA ASN A 441 -20.27 -42.86 1.25
C ASN A 441 -19.28 -41.92 0.52
N ILE A 442 -18.38 -41.25 1.25
CA ILE A 442 -17.40 -40.28 0.73
C ILE A 442 -15.94 -40.77 0.83
N THR A 443 -15.71 -42.04 1.19
CA THR A 443 -14.35 -42.57 1.41
C THR A 443 -13.80 -43.35 0.22
N THR A 444 -12.48 -43.37 0.08
CA THR A 444 -11.71 -44.18 -0.87
C THR A 444 -10.72 -45.09 -0.17
N ASP A 445 -10.52 -46.30 -0.71
CA ASP A 445 -9.45 -47.24 -0.32
C ASP A 445 -8.23 -47.16 -1.26
N VAL A 446 -8.26 -46.24 -2.22
CA VAL A 446 -7.16 -45.98 -3.15
C VAL A 446 -6.12 -45.08 -2.46
N ASN A 447 -4.88 -45.55 -2.43
CA ASN A 447 -3.70 -44.78 -2.01
C ASN A 447 -2.57 -45.00 -3.05
N PRO A 448 -2.52 -44.20 -4.12
CA PRO A 448 -1.58 -44.39 -5.22
C PRO A 448 -0.18 -43.86 -4.90
N ASN A 449 -0.06 -42.97 -3.91
CA ASN A 449 1.18 -42.38 -3.42
C ASN A 449 1.68 -43.07 -2.14
N ASP A 450 1.25 -44.32 -1.92
CA ASP A 450 1.77 -45.17 -0.85
C ASP A 450 3.23 -45.52 -1.14
N GLU A 451 4.15 -44.75 -0.56
CA GLU A 451 5.59 -44.99 -0.72
C GLU A 451 6.03 -46.31 -0.04
N THR A 452 5.20 -46.90 0.83
CA THR A 452 5.55 -48.04 1.68
C THR A 452 4.30 -48.73 2.32
N PRO A 453 3.79 -49.83 1.73
CA PRO A 453 2.54 -50.50 2.16
C PRO A 453 2.51 -51.12 3.56
N ASP A 454 3.64 -51.09 4.28
CA ASP A 454 3.80 -51.60 5.64
C ASP A 454 4.21 -50.48 6.64
N ASP A 455 4.15 -49.21 6.22
CA ASP A 455 4.70 -48.07 6.98
C ASP A 455 3.68 -47.46 7.95
N PRO A 456 4.06 -47.22 9.22
CA PRO A 456 3.29 -46.41 10.16
C PRO A 456 3.01 -44.96 9.71
N THR A 457 3.53 -44.47 8.57
CA THR A 457 3.21 -43.17 7.96
C THR A 457 2.17 -43.22 6.84
N ASP A 458 1.52 -44.36 6.58
CA ASP A 458 0.40 -44.44 5.64
C ASP A 458 -0.76 -43.53 6.09
N ARG A 459 -0.95 -42.42 5.37
CA ARG A 459 -1.95 -41.39 5.67
C ARG A 459 -3.36 -41.82 5.30
N ASN A 460 -3.54 -42.79 4.38
CA ASN A 460 -4.84 -43.38 4.09
C ASN A 460 -4.98 -44.73 4.84
N PRO A 461 -5.65 -44.77 6.00
CA PRO A 461 -5.78 -45.99 6.79
C PRO A 461 -6.83 -46.98 6.22
N GLY A 462 -7.02 -47.00 4.90
CA GLY A 462 -7.87 -47.91 4.12
C GLY A 462 -9.27 -47.40 3.75
N PHE A 463 -9.75 -46.30 4.34
CA PHE A 463 -11.04 -45.66 4.03
C PHE A 463 -10.97 -44.15 4.33
N GLY A 464 -10.01 -43.47 3.69
CA GLY A 464 -9.79 -42.03 3.83
C GLY A 464 -10.75 -41.19 2.99
N ILE A 465 -10.85 -39.91 3.35
CA ILE A 465 -11.50 -38.83 2.60
C ILE A 465 -10.38 -37.95 2.07
N THR A 466 -10.38 -37.66 0.77
CA THR A 466 -9.40 -36.83 0.05
C THR A 466 -10.14 -36.16 -1.13
N TYR A 467 -9.45 -35.35 -1.93
CA TYR A 467 -10.04 -34.45 -2.95
C TYR A 467 -10.90 -33.33 -2.33
N ASP A 468 -11.75 -32.68 -3.13
CA ASP A 468 -12.64 -31.61 -2.71
C ASP A 468 -14.12 -32.01 -2.67
N SER A 469 -14.91 -31.30 -1.86
CA SER A 469 -16.36 -31.47 -1.78
C SER A 469 -17.14 -30.62 -2.80
N GLY A 470 -16.46 -30.03 -3.79
CA GLY A 470 -17.07 -29.19 -4.82
C GLY A 470 -17.54 -27.82 -4.32
N ASN A 471 -16.87 -27.26 -3.30
CA ASN A 471 -17.28 -26.03 -2.61
C ASN A 471 -18.68 -26.08 -1.96
N GLU A 472 -19.20 -27.27 -1.67
CA GLU A 472 -20.50 -27.47 -1.04
C GLU A 472 -20.41 -28.34 0.22
N TRP A 473 -21.35 -28.14 1.15
CA TRP A 473 -21.53 -29.05 2.29
C TRP A 473 -22.20 -30.34 1.83
N VAL A 474 -21.50 -31.46 1.97
CA VAL A 474 -21.99 -32.79 1.58
C VAL A 474 -22.43 -33.61 2.80
N ASP A 475 -23.38 -34.53 2.56
CA ASP A 475 -23.82 -35.51 3.54
C ASP A 475 -22.81 -36.66 3.65
N ALA A 476 -22.37 -36.95 4.86
CA ALA A 476 -21.46 -38.03 5.16
C ALA A 476 -22.16 -39.09 6.01
N GLU A 477 -22.13 -40.34 5.57
CA GLU A 477 -22.82 -41.48 6.19
C GLU A 477 -21.86 -42.67 6.36
N PHE A 478 -21.77 -43.20 7.59
CA PHE A 478 -20.87 -44.29 7.97
C PHE A 478 -21.60 -45.32 8.83
N ASP A 479 -21.62 -46.58 8.37
CA ASP A 479 -22.27 -47.68 9.11
C ASP A 479 -21.37 -48.15 10.27
N LEU A 480 -21.83 -47.91 11.50
CA LEU A 480 -21.18 -48.31 12.74
C LEU A 480 -21.76 -49.61 13.32
N SER A 481 -22.66 -50.29 12.61
CA SER A 481 -23.42 -51.42 13.14
C SER A 481 -22.56 -52.58 13.63
N MET A 482 -21.32 -52.75 13.13
CA MET A 482 -20.36 -53.74 13.62
C MET A 482 -19.92 -53.53 15.09
N TYR A 483 -20.15 -52.34 15.63
CA TYR A 483 -19.85 -51.96 17.01
C TYR A 483 -21.08 -51.95 17.93
N SER A 484 -22.26 -52.30 17.41
CA SER A 484 -23.49 -52.45 18.20
C SER A 484 -23.28 -53.41 19.37
N GLY A 485 -23.80 -53.06 20.55
CA GLY A 485 -23.61 -53.84 21.77
C GLY A 485 -22.30 -53.54 22.53
N LYS A 486 -21.54 -52.52 22.13
CA LYS A 486 -20.26 -52.14 22.75
C LYS A 486 -20.22 -50.67 23.14
N THR A 487 -19.35 -50.32 24.08
CA THR A 487 -18.90 -48.93 24.26
C THR A 487 -17.65 -48.71 23.41
N VAL A 488 -17.62 -47.65 22.62
CA VAL A 488 -16.55 -47.35 21.68
C VAL A 488 -15.93 -45.98 21.93
N GLU A 489 -14.70 -45.81 21.48
CA GLU A 489 -14.13 -44.50 21.22
C GLU A 489 -14.20 -44.28 19.71
N PHE A 490 -14.73 -43.12 19.32
CA PHE A 490 -14.91 -42.69 17.94
C PHE A 490 -14.00 -41.48 17.68
N LYS A 491 -13.32 -41.47 16.54
CA LYS A 491 -12.33 -40.47 16.17
C LYS A 491 -12.54 -39.96 14.75
N PHE A 492 -12.50 -38.65 14.58
CA PHE A 492 -12.13 -38.03 13.31
C PHE A 492 -10.63 -37.76 13.31
N ASN A 493 -9.92 -38.17 12.26
CA ASN A 493 -8.48 -37.97 12.10
C ASN A 493 -8.23 -37.14 10.83
N TRP A 494 -7.28 -36.22 10.89
CA TRP A 494 -6.79 -35.39 9.79
C TRP A 494 -5.28 -35.51 9.71
N TRP A 495 -4.74 -35.87 8.56
CA TRP A 495 -3.32 -36.10 8.38
C TRP A 495 -2.83 -35.52 7.05
N THR A 496 -1.89 -34.58 7.13
CA THR A 496 -1.29 -33.92 5.97
C THR A 496 0.15 -34.36 5.69
N ASP A 497 0.57 -34.15 4.45
CA ASP A 497 1.91 -34.40 3.96
C ASP A 497 2.88 -33.24 4.28
N THR A 498 3.84 -32.96 3.40
CA THR A 498 4.93 -32.03 3.64
C THR A 498 4.78 -30.67 2.95
N ASN A 499 3.79 -30.49 2.06
CA ASN A 499 3.62 -29.26 1.29
C ASN A 499 2.19 -29.13 0.73
N THR A 500 1.91 -28.04 0.02
CA THR A 500 0.64 -27.82 -0.70
C THR A 500 -0.61 -27.96 0.19
N PRO A 501 -0.67 -27.28 1.36
CA PRO A 501 -1.80 -27.45 2.25
C PRO A 501 -3.04 -26.75 1.70
N GLU A 502 -4.07 -27.55 1.36
CA GLU A 502 -5.39 -27.05 0.98
C GLU A 502 -6.22 -26.61 2.21
N GLU A 503 -7.50 -26.28 2.04
CA GLU A 503 -8.33 -25.72 3.13
C GLU A 503 -8.61 -26.68 4.29
N GLY A 504 -8.40 -27.99 4.12
CA GLY A 504 -8.63 -29.00 5.14
C GLY A 504 -10.08 -29.48 5.18
N ILE A 505 -10.54 -29.96 6.35
CA ILE A 505 -11.90 -30.49 6.53
C ILE A 505 -12.66 -29.77 7.65
N TYR A 506 -13.90 -29.43 7.34
CA TYR A 506 -14.86 -28.77 8.21
C TYR A 506 -16.02 -29.75 8.45
N ILE A 507 -16.41 -29.93 9.71
CA ILE A 507 -17.37 -30.95 10.14
C ILE A 507 -18.41 -30.29 11.04
N ASP A 508 -19.68 -30.55 10.77
CA ASP A 508 -20.80 -30.00 11.52
C ASP A 508 -21.94 -31.03 11.62
N ASN A 509 -22.87 -30.80 12.56
CA ASN A 509 -24.09 -31.59 12.72
C ASN A 509 -23.85 -33.10 12.89
N ILE A 510 -22.87 -33.46 13.72
CA ILE A 510 -22.48 -34.85 13.96
C ILE A 510 -23.58 -35.56 14.76
N LYS A 511 -24.09 -36.67 14.23
CA LYS A 511 -25.11 -37.50 14.88
C LYS A 511 -24.79 -38.98 14.71
N ILE A 512 -25.01 -39.78 15.76
CA ILE A 512 -25.05 -41.25 15.65
C ILE A 512 -26.48 -41.69 15.94
N LEU A 513 -27.07 -42.39 14.98
CA LEU A 513 -28.49 -42.77 14.97
C LEU A 513 -28.64 -44.28 15.11
N SER A 514 -29.65 -44.73 15.85
CA SER A 514 -30.19 -46.09 15.79
C SER A 514 -31.65 -46.03 15.30
N GLY A 515 -31.85 -46.17 14.00
CA GLY A 515 -33.12 -45.84 13.36
C GLY A 515 -33.41 -44.33 13.45
N GLU A 516 -34.48 -43.94 14.12
CA GLU A 516 -34.84 -42.53 14.36
C GLU A 516 -34.31 -41.99 15.71
N GLU A 517 -33.73 -42.85 16.55
CA GLU A 517 -33.21 -42.45 17.86
C GLU A 517 -31.79 -41.86 17.74
N VAL A 518 -31.58 -40.68 18.33
CA VAL A 518 -30.26 -40.03 18.42
C VAL A 518 -29.53 -40.56 19.65
N ILE A 519 -28.42 -41.26 19.43
CA ILE A 519 -27.58 -41.85 20.48
C ILE A 519 -26.47 -40.89 20.90
N PHE A 520 -25.94 -40.15 19.93
CA PHE A 520 -24.91 -39.14 20.11
C PHE A 520 -25.21 -37.96 19.18
N GLU A 521 -24.97 -36.75 19.66
CA GLU A 521 -25.04 -35.53 18.84
C GLU A 521 -24.01 -34.50 19.32
N ASP A 522 -23.36 -33.82 18.39
CA ASP A 522 -22.54 -32.64 18.65
C ASP A 522 -22.54 -31.77 17.38
N ASN A 523 -23.04 -30.55 17.50
CA ASN A 523 -23.09 -29.55 16.43
C ASN A 523 -22.14 -28.38 16.71
N ALA A 524 -21.12 -28.58 17.56
CA ALA A 524 -20.14 -27.58 17.94
C ALA A 524 -20.68 -26.33 18.66
N GLU A 525 -21.98 -26.20 18.96
CA GLU A 525 -22.52 -24.97 19.58
C GLU A 525 -22.26 -24.90 21.09
N GLU A 526 -22.38 -26.03 21.77
CA GLU A 526 -22.17 -26.14 23.22
C GLU A 526 -20.73 -26.58 23.55
N GLU A 527 -20.48 -26.94 24.81
CA GLU A 527 -19.24 -27.63 25.19
C GLU A 527 -19.15 -28.95 24.43
N SER A 528 -18.07 -29.14 23.67
CA SER A 528 -17.94 -30.31 22.81
C SER A 528 -17.84 -31.60 23.62
N LYS A 529 -18.49 -32.65 23.11
CA LYS A 529 -18.37 -34.01 23.62
C LYS A 529 -17.10 -34.70 23.12
N PHE A 530 -16.36 -34.06 22.20
CA PHE A 530 -15.07 -34.51 21.73
C PHE A 530 -13.93 -33.90 22.56
N VAL A 531 -12.91 -34.70 22.82
CA VAL A 531 -11.58 -34.21 23.19
C VAL A 531 -10.87 -33.81 21.91
N LEU A 532 -10.61 -32.51 21.75
CA LEU A 532 -9.97 -31.95 20.56
C LEU A 532 -8.43 -31.99 20.70
N ASN A 533 -7.75 -32.60 19.74
CA ASN A 533 -6.30 -32.66 19.62
C ASN A 533 -5.89 -32.10 18.25
N GLY A 534 -5.77 -30.77 18.15
CA GLY A 534 -5.41 -30.07 16.90
C GLY A 534 -6.62 -29.67 16.04
N PHE A 535 -7.74 -30.41 16.09
CA PHE A 535 -9.02 -29.87 15.66
C PHE A 535 -9.42 -28.69 16.57
N ILE A 536 -10.15 -27.73 16.03
CA ILE A 536 -10.65 -26.57 16.78
C ILE A 536 -12.14 -26.39 16.53
N LYS A 537 -12.85 -25.86 17.54
CA LYS A 537 -14.16 -25.23 17.35
C LYS A 537 -13.92 -23.89 16.64
N SER A 538 -14.45 -23.73 15.44
CA SER A 538 -14.28 -22.56 14.58
C SER A 538 -15.64 -21.97 14.21
N ASN A 539 -15.71 -20.67 14.00
CA ASN A 539 -16.87 -19.98 13.47
C ASN A 539 -16.83 -19.85 11.93
N GLY A 540 -15.94 -20.60 11.28
CA GLY A 540 -15.79 -20.57 9.82
C GLY A 540 -14.96 -19.41 9.27
N LYS A 541 -14.29 -18.66 10.15
CA LYS A 541 -13.55 -17.44 9.81
C LYS A 541 -12.08 -17.53 10.19
N GLU A 542 -11.27 -16.74 9.50
CA GLU A 542 -9.87 -16.49 9.78
C GLU A 542 -9.67 -15.03 10.19
N TYR A 543 -8.66 -14.78 11.02
CA TYR A 543 -8.37 -13.46 11.55
C TYR A 543 -6.90 -13.11 11.32
N ALA A 544 -6.63 -12.06 10.56
CA ALA A 544 -5.28 -11.61 10.24
C ALA A 544 -4.96 -10.24 10.87
N THR A 545 -3.70 -10.05 11.25
CA THR A 545 -3.20 -8.75 11.67
C THR A 545 -3.11 -7.83 10.45
N HIS A 546 -3.49 -6.58 10.63
CA HIS A 546 -3.30 -5.54 9.63
C HIS A 546 -3.21 -4.17 10.31
N TYR A 547 -2.61 -3.19 9.64
CA TYR A 547 -2.38 -1.86 10.18
C TYR A 547 -2.02 -0.86 9.08
N TYR A 548 -2.09 0.44 9.42
CA TYR A 548 -1.56 1.49 8.55
C TYR A 548 -0.17 1.94 9.02
N LEU A 549 0.72 2.27 8.08
CA LEU A 549 1.92 3.07 8.32
C LEU A 549 1.80 4.38 7.53
N LEU A 550 1.98 5.50 8.22
CA LEU A 550 1.87 6.84 7.66
C LEU A 550 3.27 7.44 7.63
N GLU A 551 3.76 7.85 6.47
CA GLU A 551 5.05 8.52 6.33
C GLU A 551 4.93 9.77 5.45
N TRP A 552 5.77 10.77 5.71
CA TRP A 552 5.87 11.94 4.83
C TRP A 552 7.01 11.76 3.84
N ARG A 553 6.74 11.90 2.53
CA ARG A 553 7.72 11.67 1.46
C ARG A 553 7.95 12.92 0.64
N ASN A 554 9.21 13.18 0.33
CA ASN A 554 9.63 14.31 -0.48
C ASN A 554 10.96 13.98 -1.17
N GLY A 555 11.00 14.04 -2.50
CA GLY A 555 12.21 13.80 -3.27
C GLY A 555 13.22 14.95 -3.25
N ASN A 556 12.93 16.02 -2.51
CA ASN A 556 13.80 17.18 -2.32
C ASN A 556 14.38 17.19 -0.90
N ASN A 557 15.37 18.06 -0.67
CA ASN A 557 16.05 18.30 0.62
C ASN A 557 16.93 17.15 1.14
N GLY A 558 16.63 15.89 0.80
CA GLY A 558 17.47 14.71 1.00
C GLY A 558 18.23 14.27 -0.24
N LEU A 559 19.19 13.36 -0.05
CA LEU A 559 19.83 12.56 -1.08
C LEU A 559 19.15 11.19 -1.25
N THR A 560 18.50 10.69 -0.19
CA THR A 560 17.56 9.57 -0.28
C THR A 560 16.20 10.10 -0.72
N ASP A 561 15.48 9.38 -1.60
CA ASP A 561 14.23 9.78 -2.28
C ASP A 561 14.35 10.72 -3.49
N GLN A 562 15.55 11.10 -3.91
CA GLN A 562 15.71 11.89 -5.14
C GLN A 562 15.14 11.19 -6.39
N GLY A 563 15.07 9.86 -6.36
CA GLY A 563 14.45 9.05 -7.41
C GLY A 563 12.97 9.31 -7.62
N LEU A 564 12.24 9.82 -6.61
CA LEU A 564 10.84 10.21 -6.74
C LEU A 564 10.66 11.31 -7.79
N ASN A 565 11.66 12.16 -8.02
CA ASN A 565 11.61 13.19 -9.06
C ASN A 565 11.94 12.66 -10.47
N TYR A 566 12.41 11.42 -10.60
CA TYR A 566 12.97 10.87 -11.85
C TYR A 566 12.71 9.36 -12.00
N GLY A 567 11.44 8.98 -12.14
CA GLY A 567 11.03 7.61 -12.45
C GLY A 567 11.13 7.23 -13.94
N TRP A 568 10.66 6.03 -14.29
CA TRP A 568 10.62 5.58 -15.68
C TRP A 568 9.82 6.52 -16.58
N LYS A 569 10.40 6.87 -17.73
CA LYS A 569 9.85 7.88 -18.66
C LYS A 569 9.73 9.29 -18.07
N GLY A 570 10.47 9.59 -17.00
CA GLY A 570 10.51 10.90 -16.37
C GLY A 570 9.26 11.20 -15.54
N ILE A 571 8.53 10.17 -15.11
CA ILE A 571 7.42 10.34 -14.18
C ILE A 571 7.95 10.81 -12.82
N GLN A 572 7.21 11.72 -12.18
CA GLN A 572 7.50 12.25 -10.87
C GLN A 572 6.45 11.74 -9.88
N TYR A 573 6.91 11.26 -8.73
CA TYR A 573 6.08 10.88 -7.59
C TYR A 573 5.94 12.08 -6.67
N ASP A 574 4.70 12.48 -6.38
CA ASP A 574 4.40 13.74 -5.73
C ASP A 574 4.73 13.71 -4.23
N PRO A 575 5.37 14.76 -3.67
CA PRO A 575 5.59 14.80 -2.23
C PRO A 575 4.26 14.85 -1.48
N GLY A 576 4.21 14.23 -0.30
CA GLY A 576 3.01 14.20 0.53
C GLY A 576 3.04 13.10 1.58
N LEU A 577 1.88 12.89 2.21
CA LEU A 577 1.63 11.80 3.14
C LEU A 577 1.36 10.52 2.35
N VAL A 578 2.24 9.53 2.47
CA VAL A 578 2.04 8.20 1.90
C VAL A 578 1.47 7.30 2.99
N ILE A 579 0.34 6.65 2.68
CA ILE A 579 -0.33 5.72 3.59
C ILE A 579 -0.09 4.31 3.07
N TRP A 580 0.64 3.50 3.84
CA TRP A 580 0.80 2.08 3.61
C TRP A 580 -0.28 1.31 4.37
N TYR A 581 -0.88 0.33 3.71
CA TYR A 581 -1.70 -0.70 4.31
C TYR A 581 -0.93 -2.01 4.34
N ILE A 582 -0.68 -2.53 5.54
CA ILE A 582 0.00 -3.81 5.76
C ILE A 582 -1.01 -4.85 6.19
N ASN A 583 -1.03 -6.00 5.52
CA ASN A 583 -1.98 -7.08 5.74
C ASN A 583 -1.28 -8.44 5.80
N GLU A 584 -1.06 -8.93 7.03
CA GLU A 584 -0.32 -10.17 7.30
C GLU A 584 -1.09 -11.43 6.86
N LYS A 585 -2.34 -11.31 6.37
CA LYS A 585 -3.07 -12.42 5.73
C LYS A 585 -2.29 -13.00 4.55
N TRP A 586 -1.55 -12.14 3.85
CA TRP A 586 -0.78 -12.45 2.65
C TRP A 586 0.68 -12.68 3.00
N THR A 587 0.90 -13.65 3.87
CA THR A 587 2.23 -14.14 4.22
C THR A 587 2.38 -15.54 3.66
N ASP A 588 3.47 -15.82 2.96
CA ASP A 588 3.74 -17.16 2.44
C ASP A 588 4.13 -18.14 3.55
N ALA A 589 4.27 -19.42 3.22
CA ALA A 589 4.63 -20.47 4.18
C ALA A 589 6.00 -20.26 4.87
N TYR A 590 6.85 -19.38 4.33
CA TYR A 590 8.18 -19.04 4.86
C TYR A 590 8.18 -17.72 5.64
N GLY A 591 7.03 -17.08 5.84
CA GLY A 591 6.95 -15.81 6.55
C GLY A 591 7.25 -14.58 5.67
N ARG A 592 7.28 -14.73 4.34
CA ARG A 592 7.60 -13.64 3.40
C ARG A 592 6.33 -12.95 2.89
N PRO A 593 6.40 -11.64 2.56
CA PRO A 593 5.31 -10.94 1.90
C PRO A 593 4.85 -11.61 0.60
N ASP A 594 3.56 -11.85 0.48
CA ASP A 594 2.92 -12.22 -0.78
C ASP A 594 2.37 -10.95 -1.47
N GLN A 595 2.99 -10.60 -2.59
CA GLN A 595 2.66 -9.46 -3.44
C GLN A 595 1.95 -9.88 -4.75
N TYR A 596 1.39 -11.09 -4.81
CA TYR A 596 0.71 -11.64 -5.98
C TYR A 596 -0.74 -11.15 -6.13
N THR A 597 -0.92 -9.84 -6.31
CA THR A 597 -2.22 -9.16 -6.48
C THR A 597 -3.10 -9.67 -7.64
N LYS A 598 -2.59 -10.50 -8.56
CA LYS A 598 -3.41 -11.18 -9.58
C LYS A 598 -4.18 -12.36 -9.00
N GLY A 599 -3.64 -13.03 -7.99
CA GLY A 599 -4.31 -14.12 -7.27
C GLY A 599 -5.33 -13.60 -6.26
N HIS A 600 -5.11 -12.39 -5.75
CA HIS A 600 -5.98 -11.72 -4.77
C HIS A 600 -6.16 -10.22 -5.10
N PRO A 601 -6.90 -9.87 -6.19
CA PRO A 601 -7.05 -8.48 -6.61
C PRO A 601 -7.54 -7.54 -5.52
N GLY A 602 -6.87 -6.40 -5.38
CA GLY A 602 -7.13 -5.40 -4.35
C GLY A 602 -6.52 -5.75 -2.98
N GLU A 603 -5.84 -6.88 -2.83
CA GLU A 603 -5.10 -7.20 -1.62
C GLU A 603 -3.64 -7.51 -1.93
N ALA A 604 -2.78 -7.28 -0.96
CA ALA A 604 -1.36 -7.58 -0.98
C ALA A 604 -0.85 -7.58 0.46
N PHE A 605 0.35 -8.11 0.71
CA PHE A 605 0.97 -7.97 2.02
C PHE A 605 1.23 -6.50 2.39
N ALA A 606 1.87 -5.73 1.48
CA ALA A 606 2.15 -4.32 1.68
C ALA A 606 1.75 -3.54 0.43
N ALA A 607 0.90 -2.54 0.62
CA ALA A 607 0.31 -1.75 -0.45
C ALA A 607 0.26 -0.26 -0.04
N VAL A 608 0.53 0.64 -0.97
CA VAL A 608 0.28 2.08 -0.83
C VAL A 608 -1.16 2.37 -1.22
N VAL A 609 -1.86 3.16 -0.41
CA VAL A 609 -3.19 3.67 -0.70
C VAL A 609 -3.05 4.89 -1.61
N ASP A 610 -3.70 4.84 -2.76
CA ASP A 610 -3.65 5.89 -3.77
C ASP A 610 -4.56 7.07 -3.38
N ALA A 611 -4.02 8.29 -3.33
CA ALA A 611 -4.81 9.48 -3.02
C ALA A 611 -5.73 9.89 -4.18
N ASP A 612 -5.31 9.68 -5.43
CA ASP A 612 -6.16 9.93 -6.61
C ASP A 612 -6.75 8.62 -7.16
N GLN A 613 -8.07 8.48 -7.03
CA GLN A 613 -8.78 7.33 -7.58
C GLN A 613 -9.10 7.47 -9.08
N SER A 614 -8.62 8.52 -9.73
CA SER A 614 -8.72 8.75 -11.17
C SER A 614 -7.58 8.03 -11.88
N PRO A 615 -7.83 6.97 -12.66
CA PRO A 615 -6.75 6.20 -13.23
C PRO A 615 -5.97 7.00 -14.28
N VAL A 616 -4.65 6.85 -14.26
CA VAL A 616 -3.80 7.27 -15.39
C VAL A 616 -4.07 6.32 -16.55
N VAL A 617 -4.47 6.86 -17.70
CA VAL A 617 -4.94 6.03 -18.83
C VAL A 617 -4.00 6.11 -20.02
N TYR A 618 -3.80 4.96 -20.67
CA TYR A 618 -3.23 4.93 -22.02
C TYR A 618 -4.32 5.07 -23.07
N LYS A 619 -3.97 5.66 -24.21
CA LYS A 619 -4.87 5.81 -25.36
C LYS A 619 -4.12 5.66 -26.68
N TYR A 620 -4.54 4.71 -27.49
CA TYR A 620 -4.07 4.53 -28.86
C TYR A 620 -4.78 5.47 -29.84
N ASP A 621 -4.13 5.80 -30.97
CA ASP A 621 -4.74 6.50 -32.11
C ASP A 621 -6.04 5.84 -32.61
N SER A 622 -6.20 4.52 -32.40
CA SER A 622 -7.41 3.77 -32.74
C SER A 622 -8.62 4.08 -31.86
N GLY A 623 -8.42 4.79 -30.75
CA GLY A 623 -9.44 5.09 -29.73
C GLY A 623 -9.54 4.04 -28.62
N LYS A 624 -8.78 2.93 -28.67
CA LYS A 624 -8.68 1.97 -27.56
C LYS A 624 -7.85 2.57 -26.42
N GLY A 625 -8.27 2.39 -25.18
CA GLY A 625 -7.55 2.82 -23.98
C GLY A 625 -7.99 2.06 -22.73
N GLY A 626 -7.36 2.37 -21.59
CA GLY A 626 -7.66 1.88 -20.25
C GLY A 626 -6.56 2.26 -19.27
N ALA A 627 -6.67 1.82 -18.01
CA ALA A 627 -5.65 2.02 -16.98
C ALA A 627 -4.26 1.53 -17.45
N ASP A 628 -3.26 2.36 -17.19
CA ASP A 628 -1.88 2.11 -17.56
C ASP A 628 -1.14 1.32 -16.46
N TYR A 629 0.20 1.23 -16.57
CA TYR A 629 1.04 0.55 -15.60
C TYR A 629 0.87 1.08 -14.16
N SER A 630 1.03 0.19 -13.18
CA SER A 630 1.07 0.51 -11.74
C SER A 630 1.99 1.69 -11.42
N LYS A 631 3.20 1.72 -11.98
CA LYS A 631 4.15 2.84 -11.81
C LYS A 631 3.63 4.20 -12.24
N PHE A 632 2.68 4.23 -13.17
CA PHE A 632 2.01 5.45 -13.59
C PHE A 632 0.78 5.75 -12.77
N GLN A 633 0.16 4.77 -12.10
CA GLN A 633 -0.91 5.07 -11.13
C GLN A 633 -0.31 5.60 -9.83
N MET A 634 0.76 5.00 -9.32
CA MET A 634 1.29 5.34 -7.99
C MET A 634 1.99 6.69 -7.87
N HIS A 635 2.03 7.49 -8.94
CA HIS A 635 2.81 8.73 -8.96
C HIS A 635 2.18 9.85 -8.12
N ASP A 636 0.88 9.80 -7.95
CA ASP A 636 0.07 10.79 -7.26
C ASP A 636 -0.65 10.18 -6.05
N ALA A 637 -0.11 9.06 -5.55
CA ALA A 637 -0.63 8.34 -4.39
C ALA A 637 -0.49 9.08 -3.05
N ALA A 638 0.34 10.13 -2.98
CA ALA A 638 0.59 10.85 -1.75
C ALA A 638 -0.50 11.90 -1.47
N PHE A 639 -1.06 11.88 -0.26
CA PHE A 639 -2.03 12.88 0.19
C PHE A 639 -1.33 14.21 0.47
N SER A 640 -1.82 15.30 -0.13
CA SER A 640 -1.11 16.59 -0.15
C SER A 640 -2.07 17.77 -0.30
N LEU A 641 -1.67 18.94 0.24
CA LEU A 641 -2.36 20.22 0.05
C LEU A 641 -1.99 20.91 -1.28
N ASN A 642 -1.01 20.39 -2.01
CA ASN A 642 -0.55 20.90 -3.29
C ASN A 642 -1.04 20.03 -4.46
N GLU A 643 -1.35 20.67 -5.59
CA GLU A 643 -1.73 19.99 -6.85
C GLU A 643 -0.71 18.93 -7.25
N HIS A 644 -1.20 17.83 -7.80
CA HIS A 644 -0.38 16.72 -8.29
C HIS A 644 0.35 17.10 -9.59
N SER A 645 1.47 16.45 -9.86
CA SER A 645 2.28 16.70 -11.05
C SER A 645 1.62 16.12 -12.29
N GLN A 646 1.43 16.96 -13.32
CA GLN A 646 0.91 16.49 -14.61
C GLN A 646 1.81 15.42 -15.24
N PHE A 647 1.22 14.30 -15.65
CA PHE A 647 1.92 13.27 -16.41
C PHE A 647 1.45 13.16 -17.87
N PHE A 648 2.41 13.22 -18.79
CA PHE A 648 2.19 12.96 -20.21
C PHE A 648 3.37 12.18 -20.80
N PHE A 649 3.06 11.04 -21.41
CA PHE A 649 4.04 10.25 -22.16
C PHE A 649 3.50 9.90 -23.56
N ARG A 650 4.38 9.84 -24.56
CA ARG A 650 4.04 9.40 -25.93
C ARG A 650 4.94 8.24 -26.34
N GLY A 651 4.34 7.07 -26.59
CA GLY A 651 5.05 5.89 -27.04
C GLY A 651 5.20 5.81 -28.56
N ASP A 652 6.44 5.80 -29.06
CA ASP A 652 6.74 5.84 -30.49
C ASP A 652 6.36 4.56 -31.26
N LYS A 653 6.50 3.39 -30.62
CA LYS A 653 6.33 2.08 -31.29
C LYS A 653 4.87 1.76 -31.66
N TYR A 654 3.90 2.28 -30.90
CA TYR A 654 2.47 1.97 -31.08
C TYR A 654 1.56 3.19 -31.19
N LYS A 655 2.11 4.41 -31.26
CA LYS A 655 1.34 5.67 -31.29
C LYS A 655 0.24 5.71 -30.21
N TYR A 656 0.65 5.51 -28.96
CA TYR A 656 -0.20 5.74 -27.80
C TYR A 656 0.31 6.91 -26.99
N ILE A 657 -0.58 7.48 -26.20
CA ILE A 657 -0.26 8.43 -25.15
C ILE A 657 -0.69 7.87 -23.80
N SER A 658 0.04 8.20 -22.75
CA SER A 658 -0.36 8.00 -21.35
C SER A 658 -0.57 9.38 -20.76
N VAL A 659 -1.71 9.60 -20.12
CA VAL A 659 -2.10 10.92 -19.61
C VAL A 659 -2.78 10.75 -18.27
N ASP A 660 -2.29 11.50 -17.30
CA ASP A 660 -3.04 11.84 -16.12
C ASP A 660 -3.89 13.10 -16.42
N ASN A 661 -5.21 13.01 -16.17
CA ASN A 661 -6.15 14.10 -16.43
C ASN A 661 -6.69 14.74 -15.15
N ASN A 662 -6.27 14.28 -13.97
CA ASN A 662 -6.70 14.83 -12.70
C ASN A 662 -5.47 15.22 -11.87
N THR A 663 -5.33 16.50 -11.59
CA THR A 663 -4.19 17.01 -10.79
C THR A 663 -4.65 17.74 -9.53
N ILE A 664 -5.96 17.62 -9.22
CA ILE A 664 -6.55 18.27 -8.07
C ILE A 664 -6.04 17.56 -6.81
N MET A 665 -5.48 18.36 -5.90
CA MET A 665 -4.90 17.89 -4.65
C MET A 665 -5.90 17.13 -3.74
N ASN A 666 -5.43 16.04 -3.15
CA ASN A 666 -6.21 15.19 -2.24
C ASN A 666 -5.56 15.13 -0.85
N PRO A 667 -5.88 16.04 0.08
CA PRO A 667 -5.20 16.10 1.39
C PRO A 667 -5.90 15.28 2.49
N ALA A 668 -6.87 14.44 2.16
CA ALA A 668 -7.68 13.72 3.14
C ALA A 668 -7.92 12.26 2.73
N PHE A 669 -7.60 11.35 3.64
CA PHE A 669 -7.95 9.95 3.57
C PHE A 669 -9.20 9.67 4.42
N ASP A 670 -10.12 8.85 3.91
CA ASP A 670 -11.34 8.39 4.59
C ASP A 670 -11.53 6.90 4.27
N ASP A 671 -11.36 6.02 5.26
CA ASP A 671 -11.43 4.56 5.08
C ASP A 671 -12.81 4.01 4.66
N SER A 672 -13.82 4.88 4.55
CA SER A 672 -15.11 4.56 3.96
C SER A 672 -15.17 4.72 2.44
N MET A 673 -14.16 5.35 1.85
CA MET A 673 -14.02 5.52 0.40
C MET A 673 -13.52 4.25 -0.28
N ASP A 674 -13.82 4.14 -1.58
CA ASP A 674 -13.32 3.05 -2.42
C ASP A 674 -11.93 3.40 -2.96
N TYR A 675 -10.91 2.77 -2.38
CA TYR A 675 -9.52 2.84 -2.84
C TYR A 675 -9.14 1.68 -3.78
N SER A 676 -10.13 0.94 -4.27
CA SER A 676 -9.91 -0.04 -5.32
C SER A 676 -9.84 0.67 -6.67
N ASN A 677 -8.90 0.26 -7.52
CA ASN A 677 -8.82 0.80 -8.87
C ASN A 677 -9.94 0.17 -9.71
N LYS A 678 -11.00 0.96 -10.00
CA LYS A 678 -12.21 0.51 -10.70
C LYS A 678 -11.95 -0.11 -12.08
N GLU A 679 -10.88 0.29 -12.76
CA GLU A 679 -10.51 -0.26 -14.07
C GLU A 679 -9.66 -1.54 -13.97
N LYS A 680 -8.87 -1.67 -12.90
CA LYS A 680 -7.96 -2.79 -12.67
C LYS A 680 -7.72 -3.00 -11.17
N GLU A 681 -8.56 -3.82 -10.54
CA GLU A 681 -8.54 -4.06 -9.08
C GLU A 681 -7.17 -4.42 -8.50
N SER A 682 -6.30 -5.09 -9.27
CA SER A 682 -4.95 -5.46 -8.81
C SER A 682 -4.03 -4.26 -8.53
N LEU A 683 -4.42 -3.05 -8.97
CA LEU A 683 -3.69 -1.80 -8.77
C LEU A 683 -4.20 -0.96 -7.60
N GLY A 684 -5.31 -1.35 -6.95
CA GLY A 684 -5.86 -0.63 -5.80
C GLY A 684 -5.82 -1.46 -4.52
N VAL A 685 -6.45 -0.95 -3.46
CA VAL A 685 -6.43 -1.57 -2.13
C VAL A 685 -7.84 -1.68 -1.55
N LYS A 686 -8.21 -2.88 -1.10
CA LYS A 686 -9.45 -3.18 -0.38
C LYS A 686 -9.24 -2.94 1.11
N LEU A 687 -9.84 -1.86 1.61
CA LEU A 687 -9.72 -1.44 3.01
C LEU A 687 -10.94 -1.85 3.84
N SER A 688 -10.74 -1.90 5.16
CA SER A 688 -11.82 -2.07 6.12
C SER A 688 -12.23 -0.70 6.66
N ASN A 689 -13.53 -0.46 6.75
CA ASN A 689 -14.09 0.81 7.23
C ASN A 689 -14.22 0.79 8.75
N TYR A 690 -13.39 1.59 9.42
CA TYR A 690 -13.45 1.86 10.85
C TYR A 690 -13.93 3.29 11.15
N GLY A 691 -14.26 4.07 10.12
CA GLY A 691 -14.58 5.49 10.21
C GLY A 691 -13.34 6.37 10.39
N LEU A 692 -12.15 5.85 10.08
CA LEU A 692 -10.88 6.57 10.22
C LEU A 692 -10.75 7.63 9.13
N ASN A 693 -10.41 8.85 9.53
CA ASN A 693 -10.11 9.97 8.67
C ASN A 693 -8.74 10.53 9.01
N ILE A 694 -7.93 10.84 8.00
CA ILE A 694 -6.57 11.38 8.16
C ILE A 694 -6.42 12.60 7.25
N PHE A 695 -6.11 13.75 7.83
CA PHE A 695 -6.04 15.03 7.13
C PHE A 695 -4.62 15.58 7.17
N VAL A 696 -4.09 16.01 6.02
CA VAL A 696 -2.87 16.84 5.95
C VAL A 696 -3.24 18.28 6.23
N THR A 697 -2.96 18.77 7.43
CA THR A 697 -3.41 20.09 7.89
C THR A 697 -2.44 21.20 7.53
N ASP A 698 -1.13 20.93 7.57
CA ASP A 698 -0.10 21.92 7.28
C ASP A 698 1.11 21.29 6.57
N GLU A 699 1.78 22.07 5.74
CA GLU A 699 3.07 21.73 5.12
C GLU A 699 4.05 22.89 5.27
N SER A 700 5.31 22.59 5.63
CA SER A 700 6.38 23.59 5.69
C SER A 700 6.66 24.15 4.30
N LYS A 701 7.26 25.34 4.23
CA LYS A 701 7.59 26.01 2.95
C LYS A 701 8.43 25.19 1.96
N ASP A 702 9.24 24.25 2.44
CA ASP A 702 10.04 23.33 1.62
C ASP A 702 9.49 21.89 1.62
N ARG A 703 8.34 21.70 2.27
CA ARG A 703 7.62 20.44 2.39
C ARG A 703 8.45 19.34 3.05
N SER A 704 9.43 19.71 3.88
CA SER A 704 10.20 18.75 4.67
C SER A 704 9.48 18.28 5.92
N THR A 705 8.52 19.06 6.42
CA THR A 705 7.68 18.70 7.58
C THR A 705 6.22 18.93 7.24
N ALA A 706 5.35 18.04 7.72
CA ALA A 706 3.91 18.22 7.65
C ALA A 706 3.23 17.99 8.99
N LYS A 707 2.04 18.57 9.15
CA LYS A 707 1.14 18.24 10.26
C LYS A 707 -0.01 17.40 9.72
N ILE A 708 -0.38 16.39 10.47
CA ILE A 708 -1.53 15.54 10.19
C ILE A 708 -2.49 15.50 11.37
N HIS A 709 -3.77 15.40 11.07
CA HIS A 709 -4.84 15.18 12.04
C HIS A 709 -5.50 13.83 11.77
N ILE A 710 -5.51 12.95 12.77
CA ILE A 710 -6.07 11.59 12.68
C ILE A 710 -7.30 11.53 13.57
N ALA A 711 -8.47 11.30 13.00
CA ALA A 711 -9.74 11.27 13.74
C ALA A 711 -10.61 10.08 13.33
N LYS A 712 -11.59 9.75 14.18
CA LYS A 712 -12.61 8.74 13.89
C LYS A 712 -13.99 9.37 13.84
N LYS A 713 -14.80 8.98 12.85
CA LYS A 713 -16.19 9.43 12.71
C LYS A 713 -16.99 9.10 13.98
N GLY A 714 -17.53 10.14 14.62
CA GLY A 714 -18.37 10.06 15.82
C GLY A 714 -19.73 10.72 15.62
N ASP A 715 -20.61 10.58 16.62
CA ASP A 715 -21.97 11.15 16.62
C ASP A 715 -22.02 12.61 17.13
N ASN A 716 -20.94 13.14 17.75
CA ASN A 716 -20.94 14.50 18.27
C ASN A 716 -20.30 15.50 17.31
N GLN A 717 -20.79 16.73 17.33
CA GLN A 717 -20.11 17.85 16.68
C GLN A 717 -18.86 18.22 17.46
N LEU A 718 -17.70 18.12 16.82
CA LEU A 718 -16.43 18.58 17.35
C LEU A 718 -16.46 20.08 17.62
N GLU A 719 -15.79 20.52 18.69
CA GLU A 719 -15.48 21.93 18.83
C GLU A 719 -14.49 22.30 17.71
N VAL A 720 -15.00 23.04 16.71
CA VAL A 720 -14.21 23.73 15.68
C VAL A 720 -12.90 24.20 16.27
N GLN A 721 -11.76 23.82 15.67
CA GLN A 721 -10.47 24.34 16.10
C GLN A 721 -10.51 25.87 15.96
N LYS A 722 -10.67 26.57 17.10
CA LYS A 722 -10.89 28.03 17.16
C LYS A 722 -9.87 28.87 16.40
N MET A 723 -8.69 28.32 16.08
CA MET A 723 -7.63 29.01 15.35
C MET A 723 -7.88 29.08 13.83
N GLU A 724 -8.57 28.11 13.21
CA GLU A 724 -8.85 28.14 11.76
C GLU A 724 -9.90 29.19 11.40
N GLU A 725 -10.88 29.44 12.28
CA GLU A 725 -11.86 30.52 12.12
C GLU A 725 -11.21 31.91 12.06
N GLU A 726 -9.99 32.08 12.60
CA GLU A 726 -9.29 33.36 12.57
C GLU A 726 -8.76 33.70 11.15
N TYR A 727 -8.52 32.68 10.32
CA TYR A 727 -8.00 32.81 8.96
C TYR A 727 -9.08 33.18 7.95
N ILE A 728 -10.29 32.63 8.08
CA ILE A 728 -11.44 32.88 7.18
C ILE A 728 -12.55 33.62 7.93
N LYS A 729 -12.69 34.92 7.66
CA LYS A 729 -13.60 35.81 8.42
C LYS A 729 -15.01 35.90 7.83
N ASP A 730 -15.12 35.77 6.52
CA ASP A 730 -16.40 35.83 5.78
C ASP A 730 -16.22 35.16 4.41
N ILE A 731 -17.24 34.43 3.95
CA ILE A 731 -17.26 33.78 2.65
C ILE A 731 -18.64 33.97 2.02
N VAL A 732 -18.68 34.51 0.80
CA VAL A 732 -19.94 34.83 0.13
C VAL A 732 -19.86 34.54 -1.35
N VAL A 733 -20.84 33.79 -1.86
CA VAL A 733 -21.09 33.62 -3.29
C VAL A 733 -22.04 34.71 -3.80
N LYS A 734 -21.64 35.43 -4.85
CA LYS A 734 -22.46 36.44 -5.53
C LYS A 734 -22.32 36.31 -7.03
N GLY A 735 -23.36 35.82 -7.69
CA GLY A 735 -23.31 35.62 -9.13
C GLY A 735 -22.37 34.47 -9.49
N ASP A 736 -21.51 34.72 -10.45
CA ASP A 736 -20.42 33.85 -10.93
C ASP A 736 -19.13 33.98 -10.09
N LYS A 737 -19.19 34.63 -8.93
CA LYS A 737 -18.01 34.87 -8.08
C LYS A 737 -18.18 34.38 -6.66
N ILE A 738 -17.07 33.91 -6.13
CA ILE A 738 -16.87 33.68 -4.70
C ILE A 738 -15.90 34.73 -4.15
N SER A 739 -16.25 35.28 -2.99
CA SER A 739 -15.47 36.30 -2.29
C SER A 739 -15.20 35.86 -0.86
N VAL A 740 -13.93 35.86 -0.46
CA VAL A 740 -13.48 35.47 0.88
C VAL A 740 -12.77 36.63 1.55
N GLN A 741 -13.19 37.01 2.75
CA GLN A 741 -12.44 37.92 3.62
C GLN A 741 -11.52 37.12 4.52
N ALA A 742 -10.22 37.42 4.47
CA ALA A 742 -9.20 36.57 5.09
C ALA A 742 -8.29 37.35 6.07
N HIS A 743 -7.50 36.61 6.84
CA HIS A 743 -6.42 37.16 7.67
C HIS A 743 -5.31 37.80 6.81
N GLU A 744 -4.57 38.78 7.37
CA GLU A 744 -3.55 39.53 6.62
C GLU A 744 -2.30 38.72 6.25
N ALA A 745 -2.07 37.62 6.98
CA ALA A 745 -0.95 36.71 6.75
C ALA A 745 -1.10 35.86 5.47
N ILE A 746 -2.33 35.65 4.99
CA ILE A 746 -2.58 34.79 3.82
C ILE A 746 -2.15 35.51 2.55
N ASP A 747 -1.29 34.87 1.75
CA ASP A 747 -0.79 35.39 0.48
C ASP A 747 -1.48 34.81 -0.74
N SER A 748 -1.69 33.50 -0.78
CA SER A 748 -2.49 32.82 -1.81
C SER A 748 -3.60 31.97 -1.20
N MET A 749 -4.63 31.71 -2.00
CA MET A 749 -5.79 30.92 -1.61
C MET A 749 -6.36 30.17 -2.81
N GLU A 750 -6.72 28.92 -2.59
CA GLU A 750 -7.37 28.02 -3.52
C GLU A 750 -8.56 27.36 -2.82
N ILE A 751 -9.68 27.21 -3.53
CA ILE A 751 -10.90 26.60 -2.98
C ILE A 751 -11.22 25.36 -3.81
N VAL A 752 -11.36 24.21 -3.15
CA VAL A 752 -11.77 22.96 -3.79
C VAL A 752 -13.24 22.72 -3.50
N TYR A 753 -14.04 22.61 -4.56
CA TYR A 753 -15.45 22.21 -4.49
C TYR A 753 -15.63 20.74 -4.82
N LYS A 754 -16.61 20.11 -4.17
CA LYS A 754 -17.09 18.74 -4.44
C LYS A 754 -18.60 18.75 -4.66
N LEU A 755 -19.08 17.94 -5.61
CA LEU A 755 -20.52 17.74 -5.83
C LEU A 755 -21.10 16.83 -4.74
N SER A 756 -22.19 17.26 -4.07
CA SER A 756 -22.85 16.48 -3.02
C SER A 756 -23.54 15.24 -3.60
N GLY A 757 -23.24 14.06 -3.03
CA GLY A 757 -24.00 12.83 -3.25
C GLY A 757 -23.79 12.16 -4.61
N ASP A 758 -22.74 12.52 -5.35
CA ASP A 758 -22.28 11.79 -6.53
C ASP A 758 -21.10 10.88 -6.12
N GLU A 759 -21.13 9.62 -6.55
CA GLU A 759 -20.09 8.61 -6.24
C GLU A 759 -18.85 8.79 -7.13
N ASP A 760 -18.98 9.52 -8.24
CA ASP A 760 -17.87 9.92 -9.11
C ASP A 760 -17.54 11.39 -8.82
N GLU A 761 -16.60 11.60 -7.89
CA GLU A 761 -16.29 12.87 -7.25
C GLU A 761 -15.81 13.96 -8.22
N LEU A 762 -16.74 14.67 -8.86
CA LEU A 762 -16.41 15.88 -9.62
C LEU A 762 -15.87 16.96 -8.67
N THR A 763 -14.55 17.02 -8.55
CA THR A 763 -13.83 18.07 -7.84
C THR A 763 -13.52 19.23 -8.78
N ASN A 764 -13.59 20.45 -8.26
CA ASN A 764 -13.33 21.66 -9.03
C ASN A 764 -12.47 22.62 -8.22
N LEU A 765 -11.35 23.04 -8.79
CA LEU A 765 -10.42 23.98 -8.18
C LEU A 765 -10.73 25.42 -8.61
N VAL A 766 -10.87 26.32 -7.65
CA VAL A 766 -11.02 27.75 -7.86
C VAL A 766 -9.79 28.48 -7.35
N ASN A 767 -9.02 29.02 -8.28
CA ASN A 767 -7.89 29.90 -7.99
C ASN A 767 -8.40 31.29 -7.56
N MET A 768 -7.98 31.75 -6.38
CA MET A 768 -8.44 33.03 -5.84
C MET A 768 -7.43 34.15 -6.07
N LYS A 769 -7.92 35.32 -6.44
CA LYS A 769 -7.09 36.52 -6.63
C LYS A 769 -7.19 37.44 -5.42
N LYS A 770 -6.04 37.78 -4.82
CA LYS A 770 -5.96 38.71 -3.68
C LYS A 770 -6.18 40.17 -4.10
N GLU A 771 -7.10 40.85 -3.41
CA GLU A 771 -7.40 42.28 -3.53
C GLU A 771 -7.50 42.92 -2.13
N GLY A 772 -6.34 43.30 -1.57
CA GLY A 772 -6.25 43.75 -0.17
C GLY A 772 -6.36 42.58 0.80
N ASN A 773 -7.32 42.64 1.74
CA ASN A 773 -7.63 41.55 2.68
C ASN A 773 -8.81 40.68 2.20
N ARG A 774 -9.12 40.73 0.91
CA ARG A 774 -10.16 39.93 0.26
C ARG A 774 -9.57 39.11 -0.87
N PHE A 775 -10.16 37.96 -1.12
CA PHE A 775 -9.84 37.06 -2.20
C PHE A 775 -11.09 36.88 -3.07
N GLU A 776 -10.94 36.99 -4.38
CA GLU A 776 -12.04 36.86 -5.35
C GLU A 776 -11.71 35.75 -6.35
N GLY A 777 -12.61 34.78 -6.49
CA GLY A 777 -12.49 33.64 -7.41
C GLY A 777 -13.68 33.57 -8.35
N ASN A 778 -13.45 32.98 -9.52
CA ASN A 778 -14.49 32.75 -10.51
C ASN A 778 -15.01 31.31 -10.39
N ILE A 779 -16.33 31.14 -10.32
CA ILE A 779 -16.99 29.83 -10.20
C ILE A 779 -17.67 29.40 -11.51
N ASP A 780 -17.20 29.91 -12.65
CA ASP A 780 -17.62 29.52 -14.00
C ASP A 780 -17.52 28.01 -14.26
N PHE A 781 -16.88 27.17 -13.43
CA PHE A 781 -16.88 25.73 -13.66
C PHE A 781 -18.30 25.11 -13.60
N ILE A 782 -19.26 25.77 -12.93
CA ILE A 782 -20.67 25.37 -12.94
C ILE A 782 -21.31 25.51 -14.34
N ASP A 783 -20.59 26.10 -15.29
CA ASP A 783 -20.97 26.29 -16.66
C ASP A 783 -21.03 24.98 -17.46
N GLY A 784 -22.19 24.31 -17.43
CA GLY A 784 -22.46 23.11 -18.24
C GLY A 784 -22.42 21.79 -17.48
N LEU A 785 -22.37 21.83 -16.15
CA LEU A 785 -22.35 20.65 -15.27
C LEU A 785 -23.76 20.17 -14.84
N ASN A 786 -23.77 19.01 -14.16
CA ASN A 786 -24.96 18.35 -13.60
C ASN A 786 -25.71 19.25 -12.60
N ASN A 787 -27.04 19.07 -12.51
CA ASN A 787 -27.86 19.72 -11.48
C ASN A 787 -27.49 19.14 -10.10
N GLY A 788 -27.12 19.98 -9.13
CA GLY A 788 -26.72 19.53 -7.80
C GLY A 788 -26.32 20.64 -6.84
N LYS A 789 -25.81 20.23 -5.68
CA LYS A 789 -25.23 21.12 -4.66
C LYS A 789 -23.71 20.90 -4.70
N TYR A 790 -22.95 21.97 -4.87
CA TYR A 790 -21.50 21.95 -4.77
C TYR A 790 -21.11 22.52 -3.41
N GLU A 791 -20.37 21.76 -2.65
CA GLU A 791 -19.90 22.13 -1.32
C GLU A 791 -18.40 22.36 -1.37
N ILE A 792 -17.92 23.35 -0.61
CA ILE A 792 -16.47 23.50 -0.45
C ILE A 792 -15.99 22.29 0.33
N SER A 793 -15.05 21.53 -0.21
CA SER A 793 -14.40 20.42 0.49
C SER A 793 -13.41 20.97 1.51
N PHE A 794 -12.48 21.79 1.04
CA PHE A 794 -11.52 22.54 1.85
C PHE A 794 -11.01 23.77 1.09
N ILE A 795 -10.29 24.64 1.81
CA ILE A 795 -9.59 25.81 1.28
C ILE A 795 -8.11 25.63 1.59
N GLN A 796 -7.26 25.66 0.57
CA GLN A 796 -5.81 25.75 0.75
C GLN A 796 -5.43 27.22 0.87
N ILE A 797 -4.62 27.55 1.88
CA ILE A 797 -4.03 28.89 2.05
C ILE A 797 -2.51 28.77 2.17
N LYS A 798 -1.79 29.75 1.62
CA LYS A 798 -0.35 29.88 1.83
C LYS A 798 -0.01 31.22 2.44
N ASP A 799 0.98 31.23 3.33
CA ASP A 799 1.49 32.46 3.93
C ASP A 799 2.57 33.12 3.04
N GLY A 800 3.11 34.26 3.48
CA GLY A 800 4.14 34.98 2.73
C GLY A 800 5.53 34.32 2.74
N GLU A 801 5.72 33.25 3.52
CA GLU A 801 6.96 32.46 3.57
C GLU A 801 6.87 31.17 2.74
N GLY A 802 5.66 30.78 2.33
CA GLY A 802 5.39 29.60 1.51
C GLY A 802 4.84 28.41 2.29
N ASN A 803 4.58 28.55 3.60
CA ASN A 803 3.93 27.48 4.37
C ASN A 803 2.48 27.34 3.92
N THR A 804 1.99 26.10 3.84
CA THR A 804 0.65 25.77 3.34
C THR A 804 -0.21 25.24 4.47
N LYS A 805 -1.48 25.63 4.53
CA LYS A 805 -2.48 25.13 5.50
C LYS A 805 -3.80 24.80 4.79
N GLY A 806 -4.41 23.70 5.17
CA GLY A 806 -5.74 23.27 4.74
C GLY A 806 -6.81 23.66 5.75
N ILE A 807 -7.87 24.32 5.30
CA ILE A 807 -9.04 24.67 6.11
C ILE A 807 -10.23 23.85 5.60
N TYR A 808 -10.62 22.86 6.39
CA TYR A 808 -11.60 21.85 5.99
C TYR A 808 -13.03 22.30 6.26
N ASN A 809 -13.98 21.77 5.49
CA ASN A 809 -15.40 21.99 5.74
C ASN A 809 -15.93 21.04 6.81
N SER A 810 -16.34 21.59 7.95
CA SER A 810 -16.89 20.81 9.07
C SER A 810 -18.15 20.02 8.71
N SER A 811 -18.94 20.46 7.72
CA SER A 811 -20.14 19.74 7.32
C SER A 811 -19.85 18.46 6.52
N LEU A 812 -18.66 18.36 5.93
CA LEU A 812 -18.24 17.19 5.13
C LEU A 812 -17.32 16.26 5.92
N ASN A 813 -16.59 16.79 6.89
CA ASN A 813 -15.54 16.07 7.63
C ASN A 813 -15.95 15.80 9.08
N ASN A 814 -17.22 15.45 9.32
CA ASN A 814 -17.74 15.05 10.64
C ASN A 814 -17.47 16.04 11.79
N GLY A 815 -17.54 17.34 11.50
CA GLY A 815 -17.27 18.40 12.47
C GLY A 815 -15.83 18.92 12.47
N PHE A 816 -14.90 18.27 11.78
CA PHE A 816 -13.52 18.75 11.65
C PHE A 816 -13.41 19.91 10.65
N GLY A 817 -12.77 21.01 11.06
CA GLY A 817 -12.63 22.24 10.28
C GLY A 817 -13.69 23.30 10.63
N VAL A 818 -14.02 24.16 9.67
CA VAL A 818 -14.88 25.35 9.86
C VAL A 818 -16.18 25.26 9.06
N ASP A 819 -17.20 26.02 9.44
CA ASP A 819 -18.44 26.11 8.65
C ASP A 819 -18.23 26.93 7.37
N LEU A 820 -18.07 26.24 6.24
CA LEU A 820 -17.90 26.84 4.92
C LEU A 820 -19.21 26.90 4.12
N SER A 821 -20.37 26.64 4.75
CA SER A 821 -21.65 26.47 4.06
C SER A 821 -22.14 27.71 3.31
N ASN A 822 -21.70 28.90 3.71
CA ASN A 822 -21.99 30.15 2.99
C ASN A 822 -21.26 30.25 1.63
N GLY A 823 -20.24 29.41 1.42
CA GLY A 823 -19.55 29.22 0.15
C GLY A 823 -20.20 28.17 -0.77
N ASN A 824 -21.19 27.41 -0.29
CA ASN A 824 -21.82 26.35 -1.07
C ASN A 824 -22.63 26.92 -2.24
N ILE A 825 -22.60 26.24 -3.38
CA ILE A 825 -23.31 26.60 -4.60
C ILE A 825 -24.43 25.60 -4.84
N SER A 826 -25.60 26.05 -5.30
CA SER A 826 -26.68 25.14 -5.72
C SER A 826 -27.11 25.50 -7.13
N THR A 827 -26.94 24.55 -8.05
CA THR A 827 -27.40 24.69 -9.44
C THR A 827 -28.87 24.26 -9.60
N LEU A 828 -29.56 23.93 -8.49
CA LEU A 828 -30.97 23.55 -8.49
C LEU A 828 -31.90 24.76 -8.71
N PHE A 829 -32.86 24.57 -9.61
CA PHE A 829 -33.98 25.49 -9.81
C PHE A 829 -35.10 25.23 -8.79
N GLY A 830 -35.71 26.29 -8.23
CA GLY A 830 -36.74 26.14 -7.20
C GLY A 830 -37.93 27.10 -7.31
N PHE A 831 -39.03 26.74 -6.66
CA PHE A 831 -40.27 27.54 -6.58
C PHE A 831 -40.47 28.05 -5.14
N ASN A 832 -40.61 29.37 -4.97
CA ASN A 832 -40.94 29.99 -3.68
C ASN A 832 -42.43 29.83 -3.35
N ASP A 833 -43.30 30.07 -4.34
CA ASP A 833 -44.75 30.03 -4.18
C ASP A 833 -45.42 29.83 -5.54
N LEU A 834 -46.52 29.09 -5.58
CA LEU A 834 -47.34 28.94 -6.78
C LEU A 834 -48.80 29.03 -6.40
N LYS A 835 -49.44 30.16 -6.76
CA LYS A 835 -50.84 30.45 -6.40
C LYS A 835 -51.73 30.49 -7.62
N ILE A 836 -52.88 29.84 -7.52
CA ILE A 836 -53.94 29.85 -8.52
C ILE A 836 -55.07 30.74 -8.00
N GLU A 837 -55.41 31.78 -8.74
CA GLU A 837 -56.54 32.66 -8.43
C GLU A 837 -57.58 32.58 -9.55
N GLU A 838 -58.79 32.10 -9.25
CA GLU A 838 -59.92 32.15 -10.18
C GLU A 838 -60.63 33.49 -10.05
N LYS A 839 -60.79 34.21 -11.18
CA LYS A 839 -61.53 35.47 -11.21
C LYS A 839 -62.12 35.75 -12.60
N ASN A 840 -63.42 36.06 -12.64
CA ASN A 840 -64.15 36.51 -13.85
C ASN A 840 -63.85 35.69 -15.11
N ASN A 841 -64.29 34.42 -15.16
CA ASN A 841 -64.10 33.52 -16.31
C ASN A 841 -62.63 33.36 -16.74
N SER A 842 -61.69 33.38 -15.78
CA SER A 842 -60.28 33.06 -16.05
C SER A 842 -59.54 32.56 -14.81
N TYR A 843 -58.52 31.73 -15.03
CA TYR A 843 -57.53 31.36 -14.01
C TYR A 843 -56.28 32.22 -14.17
N THR A 844 -55.78 32.76 -13.06
CA THR A 844 -54.48 33.46 -13.01
C THR A 844 -53.50 32.63 -12.20
N PHE A 845 -52.40 32.22 -12.83
CA PHE A 845 -51.30 31.50 -12.18
C PHE A 845 -50.22 32.50 -11.81
N LYS A 846 -49.96 32.65 -10.51
CA LYS A 846 -48.84 33.42 -9.98
C LYS A 846 -47.71 32.44 -9.71
N ILE A 847 -46.62 32.61 -10.44
CA ILE A 847 -45.43 31.77 -10.30
C ILE A 847 -44.39 32.65 -9.64
N ASP A 848 -44.00 32.30 -8.41
CA ASP A 848 -42.83 32.86 -7.74
C ASP A 848 -41.77 31.77 -7.72
N SER A 849 -40.77 31.93 -8.58
CA SER A 849 -39.67 30.99 -8.71
C SER A 849 -38.35 31.71 -8.57
N TYR A 850 -37.31 31.00 -8.17
CA TYR A 850 -35.98 31.54 -8.12
C TYR A 850 -35.04 30.69 -8.94
N ASN A 851 -34.10 31.36 -9.59
CA ASN A 851 -32.99 30.70 -10.24
C ASN A 851 -31.72 31.01 -9.45
N ARG A 852 -31.09 29.98 -8.87
CA ARG A 852 -29.78 30.08 -8.21
C ARG A 852 -28.62 29.65 -9.12
N THR A 853 -28.89 29.47 -10.41
CA THR A 853 -27.84 29.19 -11.40
C THR A 853 -27.17 30.48 -11.88
N ALA A 854 -25.93 30.35 -12.35
CA ALA A 854 -25.19 31.40 -13.06
C ALA A 854 -25.71 31.72 -14.46
N TYR A 855 -26.79 31.04 -14.87
CA TYR A 855 -27.36 31.22 -16.19
C TYR A 855 -28.78 31.67 -16.22
N THR A 856 -29.16 32.19 -17.37
CA THR A 856 -30.55 32.38 -17.68
C THR A 856 -31.18 31.02 -18.03
N GLN A 857 -31.99 30.44 -17.14
CA GLN A 857 -32.77 29.24 -17.48
C GLN A 857 -33.96 29.62 -18.37
N LYS A 858 -34.10 28.92 -19.49
CA LYS A 858 -35.33 28.96 -20.28
C LYS A 858 -36.30 27.94 -19.70
N LEU A 859 -37.45 28.42 -19.26
CA LEU A 859 -38.57 27.58 -18.85
C LEU A 859 -39.70 27.69 -19.84
N SER A 860 -40.44 26.60 -19.98
CA SER A 860 -41.66 26.57 -20.77
C SER A 860 -42.82 26.14 -19.90
N ILE A 861 -43.89 26.92 -19.93
CA ILE A 861 -45.16 26.54 -19.32
C ILE A 861 -46.07 26.05 -20.41
N VAL A 862 -46.53 24.80 -20.27
CA VAL A 862 -47.48 24.17 -21.18
C VAL A 862 -48.82 24.07 -20.47
N ILE A 863 -49.85 24.65 -21.06
CA ILE A 863 -51.22 24.68 -20.53
C ILE A 863 -52.08 23.82 -21.44
N GLY A 864 -52.32 22.58 -21.04
CA GLY A 864 -53.25 21.67 -21.70
C GLY A 864 -54.69 21.99 -21.31
N LYS A 865 -55.59 22.02 -22.30
CA LYS A 865 -57.03 22.22 -22.18
C LYS A 865 -57.74 21.04 -22.84
N GLU A 866 -58.49 20.29 -22.05
CA GLU A 866 -59.40 19.27 -22.56
C GLU A 866 -60.77 19.91 -22.79
N PHE A 867 -61.38 19.68 -23.96
CA PHE A 867 -62.71 20.18 -24.29
C PHE A 867 -63.76 19.08 -24.08
N GLU A 868 -65.02 19.49 -23.87
CA GLU A 868 -66.17 18.59 -23.68
C GLU A 868 -66.34 17.55 -24.80
N ASN A 869 -65.90 17.87 -26.02
CA ASN A 869 -65.92 16.96 -27.18
C ASN A 869 -64.74 15.97 -27.23
N GLY A 870 -63.85 15.98 -26.23
CA GLY A 870 -62.66 15.14 -26.13
C GLY A 870 -61.42 15.69 -26.84
N ASP A 871 -61.50 16.86 -27.50
CA ASP A 871 -60.33 17.50 -28.10
C ASP A 871 -59.38 18.03 -27.02
N ILE A 872 -58.08 17.86 -27.22
CA ILE A 872 -57.05 18.47 -26.35
C ILE A 872 -56.31 19.53 -27.15
N LYS A 873 -56.21 20.74 -26.61
CA LYS A 873 -55.35 21.81 -27.14
C LYS A 873 -54.38 22.25 -26.07
N TYR A 874 -53.21 22.73 -26.46
CA TYR A 874 -52.25 23.28 -25.52
C TYR A 874 -51.75 24.64 -25.98
N ASP A 875 -51.44 25.49 -25.00
CA ASP A 875 -50.72 26.75 -25.20
C ASP A 875 -49.38 26.66 -24.48
N THR A 876 -48.31 27.12 -25.13
CA THR A 876 -46.96 27.15 -24.52
C THR A 876 -46.48 28.58 -24.39
N LYS A 877 -46.03 28.96 -23.19
CA LYS A 877 -45.33 30.23 -22.94
C LYS A 877 -43.94 29.93 -22.41
N SER A 878 -42.93 30.32 -23.18
CA SER A 878 -41.54 30.25 -22.70
C SER A 878 -41.08 31.59 -22.15
N PHE A 879 -40.25 31.54 -21.13
CA PHE A 879 -39.63 32.70 -20.51
C PHE A 879 -38.23 32.34 -20.02
N ASN A 880 -37.44 33.38 -19.85
CA ASN A 880 -36.06 33.31 -19.46
C ASN A 880 -35.96 33.87 -18.05
N ILE A 881 -35.62 33.03 -17.08
CA ILE A 881 -35.28 33.48 -15.72
C ILE A 881 -33.80 33.75 -15.69
N LYS A 882 -33.42 35.01 -15.45
CA LYS A 882 -32.01 35.42 -15.39
C LYS A 882 -31.23 34.60 -14.37
N SER A 883 -29.91 34.60 -14.53
CA SER A 883 -29.00 34.11 -13.51
C SER A 883 -29.25 34.86 -12.21
N PHE A 884 -29.37 34.12 -11.11
CA PHE A 884 -29.60 34.66 -9.77
C PHE A 884 -30.75 35.69 -9.69
N GLY A 885 -31.99 35.20 -9.60
CA GLY A 885 -33.13 36.11 -9.46
C GLY A 885 -34.47 35.45 -9.20
N GLU A 886 -35.39 36.24 -8.66
CA GLU A 886 -36.81 35.89 -8.55
C GLU A 886 -37.54 36.22 -9.86
N PHE A 887 -38.33 35.26 -10.33
CA PHE A 887 -39.25 35.43 -11.43
C PHE A 887 -40.67 35.42 -10.88
N LYS A 888 -41.40 36.50 -11.19
CA LYS A 888 -42.82 36.65 -10.86
C LYS A 888 -43.59 36.95 -12.13
N ASP A 889 -44.47 36.03 -12.52
CA ASP A 889 -45.34 36.23 -13.68
C ASP A 889 -46.76 35.76 -13.38
N ASN A 890 -47.70 36.40 -14.07
CA ASN A 890 -49.13 36.14 -13.97
C ASN A 890 -49.61 35.60 -15.31
N ILE A 891 -50.01 34.34 -15.34
CA ILE A 891 -50.52 33.72 -16.56
C ILE A 891 -52.02 33.63 -16.49
N LYS A 892 -52.70 34.31 -17.40
CA LYS A 892 -54.16 34.31 -17.49
C LYS A 892 -54.63 33.28 -18.51
N VAL A 893 -55.52 32.39 -18.10
CA VAL A 893 -56.17 31.41 -18.98
C VAL A 893 -57.67 31.68 -18.97
N GLU A 894 -58.24 32.02 -20.12
CA GLU A 894 -59.68 32.26 -20.24
C GLU A 894 -60.48 30.96 -20.14
N LYS A 895 -61.57 31.01 -19.36
CA LYS A 895 -62.55 29.95 -19.21
C LYS A 895 -63.53 30.08 -20.37
N ASN A 896 -63.52 29.09 -21.26
CA ASN A 896 -64.50 28.94 -22.32
C ASN A 896 -65.48 27.86 -21.87
N ASP A 897 -66.78 28.07 -22.12
CA ASP A 897 -67.90 27.20 -21.70
C ASP A 897 -67.85 25.77 -22.30
N GLN A 898 -66.82 25.46 -23.10
CA GLN A 898 -66.57 24.15 -23.71
C GLN A 898 -65.32 23.44 -23.17
N VAL A 899 -64.58 24.01 -22.20
CA VAL A 899 -63.37 23.41 -21.61
C VAL A 899 -63.74 22.59 -20.38
N LYS A 900 -63.39 21.30 -20.40
CA LYS A 900 -63.65 20.28 -19.38
C LYS A 900 -62.61 20.25 -18.26
N SER A 901 -61.31 20.34 -18.59
CA SER A 901 -60.21 20.31 -17.60
C SER A 901 -58.99 21.10 -18.07
N ILE A 902 -58.17 21.58 -17.14
CA ILE A 902 -56.90 22.27 -17.44
C ILE A 902 -55.76 21.60 -16.67
N ARG A 903 -54.67 21.29 -17.37
CA ARG A 903 -53.43 20.79 -16.76
C ARG A 903 -52.26 21.64 -17.17
N ILE A 904 -51.39 21.96 -16.22
CA ILE A 904 -50.24 22.84 -16.44
C ILE A 904 -48.96 22.12 -16.09
N PHE A 905 -48.02 22.16 -17.02
CA PHE A 905 -46.66 21.67 -16.83
C PHE A 905 -45.69 22.85 -16.87
N ILE A 906 -44.77 22.88 -15.92
CA ILE A 906 -43.59 23.74 -15.99
C ILE A 906 -42.43 22.83 -16.38
N LEU A 907 -41.77 23.16 -17.49
CA LEU A 907 -40.74 22.35 -18.12
C LEU A 907 -39.42 23.12 -18.17
N ASP A 908 -38.30 22.41 -18.03
CA ASP A 908 -36.97 22.93 -18.30
C ASP A 908 -36.67 23.03 -19.81
N LYS A 909 -35.43 23.41 -20.16
CA LYS A 909 -34.98 23.53 -21.57
C LYS A 909 -35.00 22.20 -22.32
N ASP A 910 -34.88 21.08 -21.61
CA ASP A 910 -34.81 19.71 -22.14
C ASP A 910 -36.19 19.00 -22.08
N MET A 911 -37.24 19.76 -21.73
CA MET A 911 -38.64 19.32 -21.63
C MET A 911 -38.93 18.37 -20.46
N ASN A 912 -38.07 18.32 -19.44
CA ASN A 912 -38.36 17.58 -18.21
C ASN A 912 -39.41 18.33 -17.38
N ILE A 913 -40.34 17.58 -16.77
CA ILE A 913 -41.40 18.16 -15.93
C ILE A 913 -40.82 18.56 -14.58
N LEU A 914 -40.64 19.88 -14.37
CA LEU A 914 -40.25 20.45 -13.09
C LEU A 914 -41.46 20.56 -12.13
N LYS A 915 -42.67 20.76 -12.69
CA LYS A 915 -43.92 20.81 -11.93
C LYS A 915 -45.12 20.42 -12.78
N ASP A 916 -46.07 19.69 -12.18
CA ASP A 916 -47.36 19.32 -12.77
C ASP A 916 -48.50 19.79 -11.86
N ILE A 917 -49.46 20.51 -12.43
CA ILE A 917 -50.58 21.13 -11.74
C ILE A 917 -51.87 20.74 -12.46
N ASN A 918 -52.78 20.09 -11.73
CA ASN A 918 -54.10 19.74 -12.23
C ASN A 918 -55.15 20.68 -11.62
N SER A 919 -55.96 21.36 -12.44
CA SER A 919 -56.90 22.40 -12.00
C SER A 919 -58.27 22.30 -12.66
#